data_AF-A0A812X1X2-F1
#
_entry.id   AF-A0A812X1X2-F1
#
_cell.length_a   1.000
_cell.length_b   1.000
_cell.length_c   1.000
_cell.angle_alpha   90.00
_cell.angle_beta   90.00
_cell.angle_gamma   90.00
#
_symmetry.space_group_name_H-M   'P 1'
#
loop_
_entity.id
_entity.type
_entity.pdbx_description
1 polymer ?
#
loop_
_entity_poly.entity_id
_entity_poly.type
_entity_poly.pdbx_seq_one_letter_code
_entity_poly.pdbx_strand_id
1 'polypeptide(L)'
;MFHGFASSVWRTPYQQPSDIAGPGHAASTLRGFAIQARVSLAPGGGSEVSAYSEPSGEGVRVDAALYAGGKPSMHYDPLVGKLICYAPGEGDEAFQACRERTISALDSYVIDGVNTNKPVLRGILRHPEFIKNEVLLSFMARHGPTLAGSADAATSSSQASKPVSLKRQELSVSSPLEATVVQSCVQEGQEVEEGQLLVLLSAMKLETEVRSPHAGKVLKVSAVANKTVSAGEDLVVLDALVPEDGEGAAAETAAMASTSRVRLVGSAMADATSVWYGKEDGVKPCQGPTSSSIRLPAPRHNDEAFMKRTAHHTALLDQLNERLQVVYGGGGEQSVEQHHARGKALPRERIKAVLDPGTDFLEFSALAANDLYDGMAHSAGIVTGVGLVHGKEVLFVANDATVKGGTYYPMTVSKHLRAQQIAMENNLPCVYLVDSGGAYLPLQDEVFPGRLHFGRIFYNQAQMSRRGLPQISAVLGSCTAGGAYVPAMSDENIIVKGNGTIFLGGPPLVKASTGEVVTAEELGGADVHTSKSGVADHYAENEPQALAICREVLAHVGEPTHPKHPEVEPEAPLFDPKDLLGIIPEDNSKALEVREIITRIVDGSRFHEFKHRFGTTLVCGFAHIHGYPVGIVANNGILFGESAQKGAHFVQLCGQRRIPLLFLQNITGFMVGKAYENGGIARDGAKMVNAVACVDVPKITVIIAGSHGAGNYGMCGRAFDPRFLFMWPNARIGVMGGSQAAEVLTTVKQAQLKRQGKPEMTEQQLQDFKQPILDKYETEGAFAAERPVKSPLVASACSACEVKECTELEGSTRRCAALCRRFPLRAVCDRTGQSCVRKFGGNGSEPASKPFAMLPFSFLPCPWTGLRVELRVASVS
;
A
#
# COMPACT_ATOMS: atom_id res chain seq x y z
N MET A 1 13.35 33.77 -9.40
CA MET A 1 12.05 33.26 -9.91
C MET A 1 12.22 32.35 -11.16
N PHE A 2 13.34 31.64 -11.32
CA PHE A 2 13.74 31.04 -12.61
C PHE A 2 13.42 29.54 -12.80
N HIS A 3 12.68 28.88 -11.91
CA HIS A 3 12.42 27.43 -12.00
C HIS A 3 11.38 26.97 -13.04
N GLY A 4 10.68 27.90 -13.72
CA GLY A 4 9.58 27.53 -14.64
C GLY A 4 10.00 26.94 -16.00
N PHE A 5 11.22 27.19 -16.48
CA PHE A 5 11.60 26.92 -17.88
C PHE A 5 11.96 25.46 -18.20
N ALA A 6 12.14 24.58 -17.21
CA ALA A 6 12.76 23.27 -17.39
C ALA A 6 11.88 22.14 -17.96
N SER A 7 10.65 22.43 -18.44
CA SER A 7 9.70 21.40 -18.92
C SER A 7 8.77 21.85 -20.07
N SER A 8 9.25 22.80 -20.87
CA SER A 8 8.43 23.57 -21.83
C SER A 8 8.07 22.85 -23.14
N VAL A 9 8.89 21.89 -23.60
CA VAL A 9 8.65 21.10 -24.83
C VAL A 9 8.81 19.61 -24.52
N TRP A 10 7.81 18.79 -24.88
CA TRP A 10 7.83 17.34 -24.71
C TRP A 10 7.78 16.62 -26.07
N ARG A 11 8.62 15.59 -26.24
CA ARG A 11 8.67 14.69 -27.40
C ARG A 11 8.19 13.31 -26.98
N THR A 12 7.14 12.79 -27.61
CA THR A 12 6.71 11.39 -27.45
C THR A 12 6.41 10.74 -28.81
N PRO A 13 6.93 9.53 -29.07
CA PRO A 13 6.33 8.66 -30.07
C PRO A 13 4.95 8.22 -29.55
N TYR A 14 3.91 8.43 -30.33
CA TYR A 14 2.54 8.13 -29.95
C TYR A 14 2.08 6.80 -30.55
N GLN A 15 1.56 5.92 -29.68
CA GLN A 15 0.75 4.77 -30.05
C GLN A 15 -0.48 4.78 -29.14
N GLN A 16 -1.66 4.70 -29.74
CA GLN A 16 -2.89 4.41 -28.99
C GLN A 16 -2.90 2.93 -28.59
N PRO A 17 -3.32 2.60 -27.35
CA PRO A 17 -3.78 1.25 -27.03
C PRO A 17 -4.95 0.86 -27.95
N SER A 18 -5.05 -0.42 -28.31
CA SER A 18 -6.07 -0.97 -29.21
C SER A 18 -7.52 -0.83 -28.72
N ASP A 19 -7.70 -0.52 -27.44
CA ASP A 19 -8.92 -0.87 -26.70
C ASP A 19 -9.91 0.31 -26.59
N ILE A 20 -9.70 1.39 -27.37
CA ILE A 20 -10.51 2.62 -27.35
C ILE A 20 -11.01 2.97 -28.78
N ALA A 21 -11.68 2.00 -29.42
CA ALA A 21 -12.38 2.20 -30.69
C ALA A 21 -13.89 1.99 -30.51
N GLY A 22 -14.66 3.08 -30.58
CA GLY A 22 -16.13 3.01 -30.63
C GLY A 22 -16.62 2.52 -32.00
N PRO A 23 -17.76 1.79 -32.07
CA PRO A 23 -18.25 1.21 -33.32
C PRO A 23 -18.62 2.32 -34.32
N GLY A 24 -17.93 2.35 -35.47
CA GLY A 24 -18.26 3.24 -36.60
C GLY A 24 -17.07 3.90 -37.30
N HIS A 25 -15.90 3.96 -36.65
CA HIS A 25 -14.68 4.50 -37.27
C HIS A 25 -13.70 3.38 -37.59
N ALA A 26 -13.14 3.38 -38.81
CA ALA A 26 -12.10 2.43 -39.19
C ALA A 26 -10.81 2.70 -38.39
N ALA A 27 -10.26 1.66 -37.77
CA ALA A 27 -9.13 1.78 -36.85
C ALA A 27 -7.78 1.99 -37.57
N SER A 28 -7.58 3.17 -38.15
CA SER A 28 -6.25 3.63 -38.57
C SER A 28 -5.35 3.76 -37.34
N THR A 29 -4.34 2.90 -37.21
CA THR A 29 -3.41 2.92 -36.07
C THR A 29 -2.58 4.21 -36.10
N LEU A 30 -2.91 5.18 -35.24
CA LEU A 30 -2.24 6.48 -35.14
C LEU A 30 -0.80 6.34 -34.60
N ARG A 31 0.12 5.89 -35.45
CA ARG A 31 1.56 5.97 -35.24
C ARG A 31 2.07 7.33 -35.72
N GLY A 32 2.81 8.03 -34.87
CA GLY A 32 3.28 9.37 -35.18
C GLY A 32 4.07 10.00 -34.05
N PHE A 33 4.54 11.23 -34.27
CA PHE A 33 5.13 12.07 -33.23
C PHE A 33 4.11 13.09 -32.72
N ALA A 34 4.16 13.35 -31.42
CA ALA A 34 3.50 14.49 -30.81
C ALA A 34 4.54 15.43 -30.17
N ILE A 35 4.32 16.73 -30.32
CA ILE A 35 5.08 17.79 -29.65
C ILE A 35 4.09 18.67 -28.88
N GLN A 36 4.27 18.74 -27.55
CA GLN A 36 3.56 19.69 -26.70
C GLN A 36 4.48 20.87 -26.38
N ALA A 37 4.09 22.07 -26.79
CA ALA A 37 4.70 23.33 -26.39
C ALA A 37 3.84 24.03 -25.31
N ARG A 38 4.45 24.32 -24.15
CA ARG A 38 3.79 25.00 -23.03
C ARG A 38 4.01 26.51 -23.13
N VAL A 39 2.99 27.22 -23.60
CA VAL A 39 2.99 28.68 -23.70
C VAL A 39 2.69 29.27 -22.33
N SER A 40 3.63 30.06 -21.81
CA SER A 40 3.56 30.68 -20.49
C SER A 40 3.90 32.16 -20.56
N LEU A 41 3.42 32.93 -19.58
CA LEU A 41 3.79 34.33 -19.40
C LEU A 41 5.30 34.46 -19.20
N ALA A 42 5.89 35.48 -19.83
CA ALA A 42 7.27 35.89 -19.62
C ALA A 42 7.32 37.18 -18.79
N PRO A 43 8.43 37.47 -18.07
CA PRO A 43 8.55 38.70 -17.30
C PRO A 43 8.42 39.97 -18.17
N GLY A 44 7.99 41.08 -17.55
CA GLY A 44 8.21 42.43 -18.08
C GLY A 44 7.20 42.96 -19.11
N GLY A 45 5.95 42.47 -19.16
CA GLY A 45 4.95 43.11 -20.02
C GLY A 45 3.52 42.57 -19.90
N GLY A 46 2.57 43.51 -19.75
CA GLY A 46 1.13 43.26 -19.88
C GLY A 46 0.36 42.97 -18.60
N SER A 47 -0.87 43.49 -18.54
CA SER A 47 -1.87 43.20 -17.49
C SER A 47 -3.21 42.73 -18.05
N GLU A 48 -3.37 42.74 -19.37
CA GLU A 48 -4.59 42.41 -20.10
C GLU A 48 -4.25 41.98 -21.53
N VAL A 49 -4.91 40.93 -22.02
CA VAL A 49 -4.70 40.38 -23.36
C VAL A 49 -5.48 41.23 -24.37
N SER A 50 -4.80 41.96 -25.24
CA SER A 50 -5.44 42.86 -26.21
C SER A 50 -6.03 42.12 -27.42
N ALA A 51 -5.39 41.03 -27.85
CA ALA A 51 -5.89 40.15 -28.90
C ALA A 51 -5.54 38.69 -28.61
N TYR A 52 -6.43 37.78 -28.99
CA TYR A 52 -6.27 36.35 -28.80
C TYR A 52 -6.86 35.57 -29.98
N SER A 53 -6.10 34.67 -30.57
CA SER A 53 -6.57 33.79 -31.66
C SER A 53 -5.75 32.50 -31.69
N GLU A 54 -6.42 31.36 -31.57
CA GLU A 54 -5.77 30.05 -31.49
C GLU A 54 -5.42 29.48 -32.89
N PRO A 55 -4.25 28.84 -33.06
CA PRO A 55 -3.90 28.14 -34.29
C PRO A 55 -4.83 26.94 -34.49
N SER A 56 -5.41 26.83 -35.69
CA SER A 56 -6.30 25.73 -36.07
C SER A 56 -5.81 25.03 -37.34
N GLY A 57 -6.10 23.74 -37.46
CA GLY A 57 -5.67 22.91 -38.58
C GLY A 57 -5.58 21.43 -38.21
N GLU A 58 -5.39 20.57 -39.21
CA GLU A 58 -5.27 19.14 -38.98
C GLU A 58 -4.01 18.81 -38.17
N GLY A 59 -4.19 18.04 -37.08
CA GLY A 59 -3.11 17.70 -36.15
C GLY A 59 -2.68 18.83 -35.22
N VAL A 60 -3.45 19.92 -35.10
CA VAL A 60 -3.20 21.03 -34.16
C VAL A 60 -4.32 21.08 -33.11
N ARG A 61 -3.96 21.21 -31.83
CA ARG A 61 -4.88 21.40 -30.70
C ARG A 61 -4.31 22.40 -29.69
N VAL A 62 -5.16 23.21 -29.09
CA VAL A 62 -4.83 24.08 -27.97
C VAL A 62 -5.68 23.70 -26.75
N ASP A 63 -5.04 23.55 -25.60
CA ASP A 63 -5.70 23.56 -24.29
C ASP A 63 -5.31 24.85 -23.57
N ALA A 64 -6.15 25.89 -23.62
CA ALA A 64 -5.93 27.18 -22.97
C ALA A 64 -7.16 27.63 -22.16
N ALA A 65 -6.95 28.63 -21.31
CA ALA A 65 -8.00 29.28 -20.51
C ALA A 65 -8.00 30.81 -20.70
N LEU A 66 -7.48 31.28 -21.83
CA LEU A 66 -7.27 32.69 -22.14
C LEU A 66 -8.30 33.17 -23.19
N TYR A 67 -8.54 34.48 -23.19
CA TYR A 67 -9.43 35.16 -24.13
C TYR A 67 -9.03 36.65 -24.21
N ALA A 68 -9.43 37.36 -25.27
CA ALA A 68 -9.19 38.80 -25.39
C ALA A 68 -9.98 39.59 -24.32
N GLY A 69 -9.33 40.54 -23.65
CA GLY A 69 -9.81 41.16 -22.40
C GLY A 69 -9.56 40.34 -21.14
N GLY A 70 -8.96 39.14 -21.26
CA GLY A 70 -8.52 38.34 -20.11
C GLY A 70 -7.33 38.97 -19.39
N LYS A 71 -7.31 38.90 -18.05
CA LYS A 71 -6.26 39.49 -17.20
C LYS A 71 -5.54 38.39 -16.42
N PRO A 72 -4.36 37.91 -16.89
CA PRO A 72 -3.65 36.82 -16.22
C PRO A 72 -3.21 37.22 -14.81
N SER A 73 -3.54 36.39 -13.83
CA SER A 73 -3.28 36.68 -12.41
C SER A 73 -1.90 36.17 -11.97
N MET A 74 -1.09 37.06 -11.38
CA MET A 74 0.23 36.76 -10.82
C MET A 74 0.19 35.81 -9.60
N HIS A 75 -1.00 35.42 -9.13
CA HIS A 75 -1.21 34.52 -7.99
C HIS A 75 -1.32 33.04 -8.38
N TYR A 76 -1.30 32.71 -9.68
CA TYR A 76 -1.41 31.36 -10.20
C TYR A 76 -0.22 30.99 -11.10
N ASP A 77 -0.16 29.75 -11.58
CA ASP A 77 0.89 29.29 -12.49
C ASP A 77 0.88 30.09 -13.81
N PRO A 78 2.04 30.48 -14.37
CA PRO A 78 2.10 31.31 -15.57
C PRO A 78 1.73 30.60 -16.88
N LEU A 79 1.34 29.31 -16.87
CA LEU A 79 0.86 28.61 -18.06
C LEU A 79 -0.43 29.24 -18.63
N VAL A 80 -0.29 29.82 -19.82
CA VAL A 80 -1.38 30.43 -20.60
C VAL A 80 -2.14 29.38 -21.42
N GLY A 81 -1.39 28.45 -22.04
CA GLY A 81 -1.97 27.38 -22.84
C GLY A 81 -0.97 26.30 -23.25
N LYS A 82 -1.49 25.12 -23.60
CA LYS A 82 -0.73 24.00 -24.13
C LYS A 82 -1.04 23.89 -25.62
N LEU A 83 -0.09 24.27 -26.47
CA LEU A 83 -0.16 23.97 -27.90
C LEU A 83 0.34 22.54 -28.11
N ILE A 84 -0.46 21.72 -28.77
CA ILE A 84 -0.19 20.32 -29.05
C ILE A 84 -0.25 20.13 -30.56
N CYS A 85 0.85 19.69 -31.15
CA CYS A 85 0.93 19.34 -32.57
C CYS A 85 1.25 17.86 -32.73
N TYR A 86 0.66 17.23 -33.75
CA TYR A 86 0.85 15.83 -34.12
C TYR A 86 1.26 15.71 -35.59
N ALA A 87 2.04 14.69 -35.93
CA ALA A 87 2.24 14.23 -37.30
C ALA A 87 2.20 12.70 -37.36
N PRO A 88 1.37 12.10 -38.24
CA PRO A 88 1.42 10.66 -38.49
C PRO A 88 2.70 10.27 -39.23
N GLY A 89 3.15 9.02 -39.04
CA GLY A 89 4.34 8.46 -39.68
C GLY A 89 5.37 7.89 -38.69
N GLU A 90 6.52 7.48 -39.21
CA GLU A 90 7.64 6.93 -38.43
C GLU A 90 8.97 7.56 -38.90
N GLY A 91 10.04 7.40 -38.12
CA GLY A 91 11.36 7.95 -38.44
C GLY A 91 11.46 9.48 -38.32
N ASP A 92 12.61 10.02 -38.72
CA ASP A 92 12.92 11.44 -38.49
C ASP A 92 12.07 12.39 -39.34
N GLU A 93 11.55 11.96 -40.49
CA GLU A 93 10.67 12.77 -41.37
C GLU A 93 9.37 13.16 -40.65
N ALA A 94 8.72 12.22 -39.96
CA ALA A 94 7.53 12.48 -39.15
C ALA A 94 7.84 13.42 -37.96
N PHE A 95 9.07 13.38 -37.43
CA PHE A 95 9.53 14.33 -36.42
C PHE A 95 9.81 15.74 -37.02
N GLN A 96 10.42 15.85 -38.21
CA GLN A 96 10.57 17.14 -38.91
C GLN A 96 9.19 17.77 -39.14
N ALA A 97 8.25 17.01 -39.70
CA ALA A 97 6.90 17.46 -40.02
C ALA A 97 6.11 17.89 -38.75
N CYS A 98 6.24 17.15 -37.64
CA CYS A 98 5.63 17.54 -36.37
C CYS A 98 6.22 18.85 -35.83
N ARG A 99 7.54 19.01 -35.93
CA ARG A 99 8.26 20.21 -35.46
C ARG A 99 7.91 21.44 -36.29
N GLU A 100 7.85 21.32 -37.60
CA GLU A 100 7.46 22.40 -38.52
C GLU A 100 5.99 22.81 -38.36
N ARG A 101 5.08 21.83 -38.19
CA ARG A 101 3.69 22.10 -37.77
C ARG A 101 3.66 22.87 -36.44
N THR A 102 4.52 22.52 -35.47
CA THR A 102 4.60 23.23 -34.17
C THR A 102 5.13 24.65 -34.33
N ILE A 103 6.14 24.89 -35.17
CA ILE A 103 6.67 26.24 -35.44
C ILE A 103 5.59 27.10 -36.10
N SER A 104 4.94 26.61 -37.16
CA SER A 104 3.86 27.32 -37.86
C SER A 104 2.67 27.62 -36.95
N ALA A 105 2.28 26.67 -36.09
CA ALA A 105 1.23 26.87 -35.10
C ALA A 105 1.63 27.90 -34.02
N LEU A 106 2.88 27.91 -33.55
CA LEU A 106 3.37 28.96 -32.64
C LEU A 106 3.39 30.35 -33.31
N ASP A 107 3.88 30.44 -34.54
CA ASP A 107 3.96 31.73 -35.25
C ASP A 107 2.55 32.30 -35.53
N SER A 108 1.54 31.44 -35.80
CA SER A 108 0.14 31.84 -35.99
C SER A 108 -0.69 32.02 -34.71
N TYR A 109 -0.20 31.64 -33.52
CA TYR A 109 -0.94 31.76 -32.26
C TYR A 109 -0.92 33.20 -31.72
N VAL A 110 -1.94 34.00 -32.03
CA VAL A 110 -2.03 35.41 -31.56
C VAL A 110 -2.30 35.45 -30.06
N ILE A 111 -1.40 36.09 -29.31
CA ILE A 111 -1.53 36.39 -27.87
C ILE A 111 -0.85 37.74 -27.64
N ASP A 112 -1.60 38.82 -27.80
CA ASP A 112 -1.08 40.18 -27.74
C ASP A 112 -1.43 40.86 -26.42
N GLY A 113 -0.69 41.89 -26.04
CA GLY A 113 -0.90 42.66 -24.81
C GLY A 113 -0.27 42.04 -23.55
N VAL A 114 0.24 40.80 -23.61
CA VAL A 114 1.03 40.15 -22.54
C VAL A 114 2.28 39.47 -23.09
N ASN A 115 3.40 39.56 -22.37
CA ASN A 115 4.64 38.89 -22.77
C ASN A 115 4.51 37.37 -22.59
N THR A 116 4.98 36.59 -23.57
CA THR A 116 4.94 35.12 -23.52
C THR A 116 6.29 34.50 -23.92
N ASN A 117 6.53 33.25 -23.49
CA ASN A 117 7.73 32.48 -23.84
C ASN A 117 7.76 31.95 -25.30
N LYS A 118 6.83 32.37 -26.17
CA LYS A 118 6.74 31.96 -27.58
C LYS A 118 8.07 32.06 -28.35
N PRO A 119 8.88 33.14 -28.24
CA PRO A 119 10.15 33.25 -28.95
C PRO A 119 11.14 32.15 -28.54
N VAL A 120 11.23 31.86 -27.24
CA VAL A 120 12.10 30.80 -26.70
C VAL A 120 11.64 29.42 -27.16
N LEU A 121 10.32 29.14 -27.18
CA LEU A 121 9.76 27.90 -27.73
C LEU A 121 10.13 27.72 -29.21
N ARG A 122 10.03 28.80 -30.01
CA ARG A 122 10.42 28.82 -31.42
C ARG A 122 11.92 28.61 -31.60
N GLY A 123 12.75 29.20 -30.74
CA GLY A 123 14.20 28.97 -30.68
C GLY A 123 14.54 27.51 -30.42
N ILE A 124 13.93 26.89 -29.39
CA ILE A 124 14.14 25.46 -29.05
C ILE A 124 13.86 24.59 -30.27
N LEU A 125 12.72 24.80 -30.95
CA LEU A 125 12.32 24.04 -32.14
C LEU A 125 13.19 24.31 -33.39
N ARG A 126 14.00 25.37 -33.41
CA ARG A 126 14.96 25.68 -34.49
C ARG A 126 16.41 25.31 -34.14
N HIS A 127 16.71 24.88 -32.91
CA HIS A 127 18.08 24.64 -32.47
C HIS A 127 18.68 23.34 -33.05
N PRO A 128 19.94 23.32 -33.54
CA PRO A 128 20.53 22.14 -34.17
C PRO A 128 20.52 20.86 -33.33
N GLU A 129 20.80 20.93 -32.02
CA GLU A 129 20.70 19.76 -31.12
C GLU A 129 19.26 19.22 -30.99
N PHE A 130 18.25 20.09 -31.10
CA PHE A 130 16.84 19.66 -31.08
C PHE A 130 16.45 19.01 -32.41
N ILE A 131 16.90 19.58 -33.53
CA ILE A 131 16.71 19.02 -34.88
C ILE A 131 17.32 17.62 -35.00
N LYS A 132 18.49 17.39 -34.38
CA LYS A 132 19.20 16.10 -34.35
C LYS A 132 18.77 15.13 -33.24
N ASN A 133 17.87 15.53 -32.34
CA ASN A 133 17.50 14.76 -31.15
C ASN A 133 18.68 14.44 -30.19
N GLU A 134 19.62 15.39 -30.04
CA GLU A 134 20.79 15.34 -29.14
C GLU A 134 20.55 16.14 -27.84
N VAL A 135 19.30 16.26 -27.40
CA VAL A 135 18.88 17.15 -26.30
C VAL A 135 19.13 16.52 -24.93
N LEU A 136 20.06 17.11 -24.16
CA LEU A 136 20.33 16.75 -22.77
C LEU A 136 19.54 17.61 -21.77
N LEU A 137 19.40 17.15 -20.52
CA LEU A 137 18.77 17.92 -19.42
C LEU A 137 19.42 19.29 -19.19
N SER A 138 20.70 19.46 -19.56
CA SER A 138 21.43 20.72 -19.48
C SER A 138 21.12 21.70 -20.64
N PHE A 139 20.33 21.32 -21.64
CA PHE A 139 20.07 22.12 -22.85
C PHE A 139 19.62 23.56 -22.51
N MET A 140 18.62 23.73 -21.63
CA MET A 140 18.14 25.07 -21.25
C MET A 140 19.15 25.87 -20.42
N ALA A 141 20.11 25.22 -19.76
CA ALA A 141 21.20 25.89 -19.05
C ALA A 141 22.37 26.26 -19.97
N ARG A 142 22.59 25.51 -21.05
CA ARG A 142 23.61 25.79 -22.08
C ARG A 142 23.16 26.86 -23.08
N HIS A 143 21.90 26.79 -23.52
CA HIS A 143 21.39 27.57 -24.67
C HIS A 143 20.27 28.55 -24.30
N GLY A 144 19.71 28.48 -23.07
CA GLY A 144 18.60 29.34 -22.65
C GLY A 144 18.79 30.85 -22.88
N PRO A 145 19.98 31.44 -22.63
CA PRO A 145 20.22 32.86 -22.88
C PRO A 145 20.16 33.24 -24.37
N THR A 146 20.79 32.47 -25.26
CA THR A 146 20.81 32.74 -26.71
C THR A 146 19.47 32.47 -27.38
N LEU A 147 18.71 31.48 -26.89
CA LEU A 147 17.36 31.17 -27.36
C LEU A 147 16.32 32.27 -27.06
N ALA A 148 16.65 33.27 -26.25
CA ALA A 148 15.81 34.45 -26.01
C ALA A 148 16.04 35.58 -27.03
N GLY A 149 17.21 35.65 -27.67
CA GLY A 149 17.56 36.73 -28.60
C GLY A 149 17.25 36.44 -30.08
N SER A 150 17.28 35.17 -30.50
CA SER A 150 17.23 34.82 -31.93
C SER A 150 15.83 34.94 -32.57
N ALA A 151 15.48 36.15 -33.01
CA ALA A 151 14.53 36.36 -34.10
C ALA A 151 15.27 36.56 -35.43
N ASP A 152 14.78 35.89 -36.48
CA ASP A 152 15.01 36.17 -37.90
C ASP A 152 16.46 36.25 -38.43
N ALA A 153 17.05 35.06 -38.69
CA ALA A 153 17.96 34.86 -39.82
C ALA A 153 17.92 33.39 -40.30
N ALA A 154 18.10 33.17 -41.60
CA ALA A 154 18.28 31.84 -42.20
C ALA A 154 19.19 31.92 -43.44
N THR A 155 19.81 30.79 -43.81
CA THR A 155 20.67 30.57 -45.00
C THR A 155 21.88 31.50 -45.20
N SER A 156 23.08 30.98 -44.93
CA SER A 156 24.15 30.82 -45.94
C SER A 156 25.35 30.02 -45.37
N SER A 157 26.40 29.83 -46.17
CA SER A 157 27.39 28.75 -46.02
C SER A 157 28.69 29.12 -45.29
N SER A 158 29.37 28.10 -44.79
CA SER A 158 30.67 28.14 -44.08
C SER A 158 31.84 28.79 -44.83
N GLN A 159 32.69 29.50 -44.09
CA GLN A 159 34.15 29.55 -44.30
C GLN A 159 34.87 29.86 -42.97
N ALA A 160 36.17 29.55 -42.87
CA ALA A 160 36.96 29.67 -41.63
C ALA A 160 38.01 30.80 -41.72
N SER A 161 38.27 31.48 -40.61
CA SER A 161 39.12 32.69 -40.55
C SER A 161 40.23 32.60 -39.46
N LYS A 162 41.04 33.66 -39.36
CA LYS A 162 42.36 33.73 -38.70
C LYS A 162 42.29 34.43 -37.33
N PRO A 163 43.34 34.34 -36.47
CA PRO A 163 43.37 35.05 -35.18
C PRO A 163 43.32 36.58 -35.33
N VAL A 164 42.79 37.25 -34.29
CA VAL A 164 42.44 38.68 -34.25
C VAL A 164 43.43 39.49 -33.39
N SER A 165 43.52 40.79 -33.66
CA SER A 165 44.38 41.77 -32.95
C SER A 165 43.62 42.52 -31.85
N LEU A 166 44.31 42.98 -30.80
CA LEU A 166 43.72 43.72 -29.68
C LEU A 166 44.16 45.21 -29.67
N LYS A 167 43.22 46.08 -29.30
CA LYS A 167 43.35 47.55 -29.13
C LYS A 167 43.01 47.94 -27.70
N ARG A 168 43.29 49.18 -27.32
CA ARG A 168 42.74 49.84 -26.13
C ARG A 168 41.62 50.81 -26.51
N GLN A 169 40.53 50.79 -25.76
CA GLN A 169 39.36 51.65 -25.97
C GLN A 169 38.69 51.99 -24.63
N GLU A 170 38.23 53.23 -24.47
CA GLU A 170 37.39 53.62 -23.33
C GLU A 170 35.99 52.98 -23.44
N LEU A 171 35.60 52.24 -22.41
CA LEU A 171 34.35 51.48 -22.34
C LEU A 171 33.64 51.79 -21.03
N SER A 172 32.37 52.20 -21.09
CA SER A 172 31.54 52.41 -19.90
C SER A 172 30.75 51.15 -19.53
N VAL A 173 30.69 50.85 -18.24
CA VAL A 173 29.88 49.78 -17.66
C VAL A 173 28.75 50.43 -16.86
N SER A 174 27.52 50.25 -17.34
CA SER A 174 26.31 50.89 -16.79
C SER A 174 25.42 49.93 -16.00
N SER A 175 24.46 50.48 -15.24
CA SER A 175 23.55 49.69 -14.42
C SER A 175 22.52 48.92 -15.26
N PRO A 176 22.37 47.59 -15.11
CA PRO A 176 21.39 46.82 -15.87
C PRO A 176 19.93 47.01 -15.40
N LEU A 177 19.71 47.66 -14.25
CA LEU A 177 18.38 47.93 -13.68
C LEU A 177 18.41 49.15 -12.73
N GLU A 178 17.23 49.64 -12.34
CA GLU A 178 17.10 50.67 -11.30
C GLU A 178 17.38 50.05 -9.91
N ALA A 179 18.42 50.52 -9.23
CA ALA A 179 18.93 49.89 -8.00
C ALA A 179 19.65 50.88 -7.09
N THR A 180 19.86 50.52 -5.82
CA THR A 180 20.78 51.24 -4.93
C THR A 180 22.15 50.56 -4.95
N VAL A 181 23.23 51.33 -5.14
CA VAL A 181 24.60 50.82 -5.05
C VAL A 181 24.89 50.40 -3.60
N VAL A 182 25.23 49.14 -3.37
CA VAL A 182 25.66 48.64 -2.05
C VAL A 182 27.12 49.03 -1.80
N GLN A 183 28.00 48.72 -2.76
CA GLN A 183 29.43 49.02 -2.71
C GLN A 183 30.06 49.00 -4.11
N SER A 184 31.08 49.84 -4.33
CA SER A 184 32.07 49.60 -5.38
C SER A 184 33.14 48.64 -4.84
N CYS A 185 33.53 47.66 -5.65
CA CYS A 185 34.60 46.70 -5.35
C CYS A 185 35.93 47.08 -6.01
N VAL A 186 35.97 48.20 -6.76
CA VAL A 186 37.17 48.70 -7.46
C VAL A 186 37.42 50.18 -7.21
N GLN A 187 38.66 50.60 -7.42
CA GLN A 187 39.15 51.97 -7.28
C GLN A 187 39.70 52.53 -8.61
N GLU A 188 39.71 53.85 -8.75
CA GLU A 188 40.28 54.51 -9.93
C GLU A 188 41.79 54.23 -10.03
N GLY A 189 42.25 53.87 -11.23
CA GLY A 189 43.62 53.45 -11.50
C GLY A 189 43.92 51.96 -11.29
N GLN A 190 42.97 51.16 -10.79
CA GLN A 190 43.12 49.71 -10.61
C GLN A 190 43.05 48.95 -11.96
N GLU A 191 43.89 47.92 -12.15
CA GLU A 191 43.70 46.96 -13.26
C GLU A 191 42.72 45.85 -12.86
N VAL A 192 41.88 45.43 -13.80
CA VAL A 192 40.80 44.46 -13.62
C VAL A 192 40.82 43.39 -14.71
N GLU A 193 40.53 42.16 -14.33
CA GLU A 193 40.38 41.02 -15.26
C GLU A 193 38.95 40.94 -15.84
N GLU A 194 38.80 40.26 -16.98
CA GLU A 194 37.48 39.96 -17.55
C GLU A 194 36.65 39.10 -16.58
N GLY A 195 35.41 39.50 -16.32
CA GLY A 195 34.53 38.86 -15.33
C GLY A 195 34.76 39.27 -13.87
N GLN A 196 35.76 40.11 -13.57
CA GLN A 196 36.00 40.61 -12.20
C GLN A 196 34.84 41.48 -11.68
N LEU A 197 34.50 41.36 -10.39
CA LEU A 197 33.43 42.16 -9.76
C LEU A 197 33.83 43.65 -9.67
N LEU A 198 32.99 44.53 -10.23
CA LEU A 198 33.19 45.98 -10.20
C LEU A 198 32.28 46.65 -9.16
N VAL A 199 30.98 46.36 -9.18
CA VAL A 199 29.97 47.03 -8.32
C VAL A 199 28.91 46.02 -7.87
N LEU A 200 28.47 46.13 -6.62
CA LEU A 200 27.33 45.39 -6.09
C LEU A 200 26.13 46.33 -5.95
N LEU A 201 25.01 45.96 -6.57
CA LEU A 201 23.74 46.70 -6.57
C LEU A 201 22.69 45.95 -5.73
N SER A 202 21.71 46.65 -5.15
CA SER A 202 20.57 46.05 -4.46
C SER A 202 19.25 46.60 -4.99
N ALA A 203 18.34 45.69 -5.35
CA ALA A 203 16.98 46.00 -5.77
C ALA A 203 16.03 44.90 -5.30
N MET A 204 14.81 45.27 -4.88
CA MET A 204 13.76 44.32 -4.46
C MET A 204 14.21 43.26 -3.41
N LYS A 205 15.15 43.62 -2.52
CA LYS A 205 15.79 42.74 -1.50
C LYS A 205 16.68 41.62 -2.08
N LEU A 206 17.21 41.81 -3.29
CA LEU A 206 18.23 40.94 -3.89
C LEU A 206 19.44 41.77 -4.31
N GLU A 207 20.62 41.19 -4.15
CA GLU A 207 21.88 41.79 -4.58
C GLU A 207 22.25 41.30 -5.99
N THR A 208 22.77 42.19 -6.83
CA THR A 208 23.14 41.95 -8.23
C THR A 208 24.58 42.40 -8.46
N GLU A 209 25.40 41.50 -8.99
CA GLU A 209 26.81 41.75 -9.31
C GLU A 209 26.96 42.36 -10.71
N VAL A 210 27.62 43.52 -10.79
CA VAL A 210 28.09 44.11 -12.06
C VAL A 210 29.57 43.77 -12.20
N ARG A 211 29.92 43.06 -13.28
CA ARG A 211 31.27 42.52 -13.54
C ARG A 211 31.88 43.15 -14.80
N SER A 212 33.22 43.14 -14.87
CA SER A 212 33.96 43.73 -15.99
C SER A 212 33.72 42.94 -17.28
N PRO A 213 33.31 43.57 -18.39
CA PRO A 213 33.08 42.89 -19.65
C PRO A 213 34.37 42.47 -20.35
N HIS A 214 35.50 43.13 -20.05
CA HIS A 214 36.84 42.86 -20.58
C HIS A 214 37.91 43.12 -19.53
N ALA A 215 39.14 42.66 -19.78
CA ALA A 215 40.31 43.06 -19.00
C ALA A 215 40.73 44.50 -19.36
N GLY A 216 41.14 45.29 -18.37
CA GLY A 216 41.44 46.71 -18.59
C GLY A 216 41.85 47.46 -17.32
N LYS A 217 41.99 48.78 -17.42
CA LYS A 217 42.29 49.65 -16.28
C LYS A 217 41.12 50.57 -15.96
N VAL A 218 40.69 50.61 -14.70
CA VAL A 218 39.63 51.51 -14.23
C VAL A 218 40.09 52.96 -14.38
N LEU A 219 39.39 53.73 -15.22
CA LEU A 219 39.64 55.16 -15.42
C LEU A 219 38.82 56.02 -14.46
N LYS A 220 37.57 55.61 -14.20
CA LYS A 220 36.63 56.37 -13.36
C LYS A 220 35.62 55.48 -12.66
N VAL A 221 35.25 55.80 -11.42
CA VAL A 221 34.17 55.12 -10.66
C VAL A 221 33.07 56.13 -10.30
N SER A 222 31.93 56.04 -10.99
CA SER A 222 30.73 56.85 -10.74
C SER A 222 29.80 56.23 -9.69
N ALA A 223 29.96 54.94 -9.37
CA ALA A 223 29.14 54.20 -8.42
C ALA A 223 29.50 54.50 -6.95
N VAL A 224 28.71 55.37 -6.31
CA VAL A 224 28.84 55.73 -4.89
C VAL A 224 27.88 54.91 -4.04
N ALA A 225 28.36 54.30 -2.95
CA ALA A 225 27.53 53.50 -2.04
C ALA A 225 26.34 54.29 -1.46
N ASN A 226 25.18 53.63 -1.35
CA ASN A 226 23.86 54.18 -1.01
C ASN A 226 23.27 55.19 -2.01
N LYS A 227 23.89 55.43 -3.17
CA LYS A 227 23.27 56.18 -4.27
C LYS A 227 22.30 55.26 -5.03
N THR A 228 21.10 55.73 -5.33
CA THR A 228 20.23 55.09 -6.34
C THR A 228 20.71 55.45 -7.75
N VAL A 229 20.75 54.46 -8.63
CA VAL A 229 21.15 54.56 -10.03
C VAL A 229 20.04 54.05 -10.94
N SER A 230 19.82 54.70 -12.07
CA SER A 230 18.84 54.29 -13.08
C SER A 230 19.39 53.19 -13.98
N ALA A 231 18.50 52.41 -14.62
CA ALA A 231 18.90 51.50 -15.69
C ALA A 231 19.56 52.29 -16.84
N GLY A 232 20.74 51.86 -17.28
CA GLY A 232 21.58 52.55 -18.26
C GLY A 232 22.50 53.65 -17.69
N GLU A 233 22.48 53.93 -16.38
CA GLU A 233 23.38 54.93 -15.78
C GLU A 233 24.81 54.38 -15.59
N ASP A 234 25.83 55.15 -15.99
CA ASP A 234 27.24 54.77 -15.92
C ASP A 234 27.74 54.53 -14.49
N LEU A 235 28.33 53.36 -14.24
CA LEU A 235 28.86 52.96 -12.94
C LEU A 235 30.40 53.04 -12.88
N VAL A 236 31.08 52.53 -13.91
CA VAL A 236 32.55 52.46 -13.99
C VAL A 236 32.98 52.64 -15.45
N VAL A 237 34.04 53.41 -15.71
CA VAL A 237 34.66 53.55 -17.04
C VAL A 237 36.03 52.87 -17.03
N LEU A 238 36.32 52.09 -18.08
CA LEU A 238 37.51 51.26 -18.24
C LEU A 238 38.30 51.66 -19.50
N ASP A 239 39.63 51.71 -19.41
CA ASP A 239 40.55 51.53 -20.53
C ASP A 239 40.63 50.03 -20.82
N ALA A 240 39.73 49.54 -21.66
CA ALA A 240 39.51 48.12 -21.92
C ALA A 240 40.37 47.63 -23.09
N LEU A 241 40.84 46.38 -23.02
CA LEU A 241 41.47 45.67 -24.13
C LEU A 241 40.39 44.99 -24.98
N VAL A 242 40.13 45.54 -26.17
CA VAL A 242 39.02 45.15 -27.06
C VAL A 242 39.58 44.78 -28.45
N PRO A 243 39.02 43.78 -29.17
CA PRO A 243 39.47 43.45 -30.52
C PRO A 243 39.37 44.59 -31.57
N GLU A 244 40.26 44.60 -32.57
CA GLU A 244 40.13 45.46 -33.75
C GLU A 244 39.26 44.78 -34.82
N ASP A 245 37.95 45.03 -34.77
CA ASP A 245 36.99 44.61 -35.79
C ASP A 245 36.50 45.80 -36.64
N GLY A 246 36.10 45.52 -37.90
CA GLY A 246 35.69 46.54 -38.87
C GLY A 246 34.39 47.24 -38.49
N GLU A 247 34.37 48.57 -38.56
CA GLU A 247 33.28 49.44 -38.11
C GLU A 247 31.93 49.13 -38.79
N GLY A 248 30.82 49.07 -38.04
CA GLY A 248 29.49 49.08 -38.67
C GLY A 248 28.24 48.77 -37.85
N ALA A 249 28.31 48.11 -36.69
CA ALA A 249 27.12 47.76 -35.90
C ALA A 249 27.38 47.76 -34.38
N ALA A 250 26.36 48.09 -33.58
CA ALA A 250 26.51 48.28 -32.14
C ALA A 250 26.26 46.99 -31.33
N ALA A 251 27.34 46.45 -30.76
CA ALA A 251 27.41 45.67 -29.51
C ALA A 251 26.37 44.55 -29.26
N GLU A 252 26.65 43.34 -29.77
CA GLU A 252 26.27 42.09 -29.09
C GLU A 252 27.55 41.33 -28.69
N THR A 253 27.77 41.10 -27.40
CA THR A 253 29.02 40.49 -26.91
C THR A 253 28.89 38.98 -26.72
N ALA A 254 29.44 38.20 -27.66
CA ALA A 254 29.48 36.73 -27.57
C ALA A 254 30.88 36.23 -27.16
N ALA A 255 31.03 35.73 -25.93
CA ALA A 255 32.29 35.19 -25.42
C ALA A 255 32.54 33.75 -25.92
N MET A 256 33.66 33.52 -26.64
CA MET A 256 34.13 32.17 -27.00
C MET A 256 35.22 31.66 -26.06
N ALA A 257 35.22 30.34 -25.82
CA ALA A 257 36.06 29.70 -24.83
C ALA A 257 37.56 29.62 -25.21
N SER A 258 38.41 30.00 -24.25
CA SER A 258 39.84 29.65 -24.27
C SER A 258 40.01 28.13 -24.19
N THR A 259 40.58 27.53 -25.23
CA THR A 259 40.80 26.07 -25.32
C THR A 259 42.24 25.71 -24.97
N SER A 260 42.45 25.24 -23.74
CA SER A 260 43.73 24.67 -23.31
C SER A 260 44.00 23.32 -24.03
N ARG A 261 44.99 23.32 -24.93
CA ARG A 261 45.33 22.15 -25.75
C ARG A 261 45.96 21.01 -24.93
N VAL A 262 45.17 19.99 -24.62
CA VAL A 262 45.70 18.68 -24.19
C VAL A 262 46.11 17.86 -25.42
N ARG A 263 47.36 17.38 -25.47
CA ARG A 263 47.82 16.44 -26.50
C ARG A 263 47.21 15.06 -26.27
N LEU A 264 46.49 14.54 -27.26
CA LEU A 264 46.20 13.11 -27.35
C LEU A 264 47.47 12.33 -27.69
N VAL A 265 48.09 11.72 -26.68
CA VAL A 265 48.98 10.57 -26.86
C VAL A 265 48.10 9.33 -26.80
N GLY A 266 48.09 8.53 -27.86
CA GLY A 266 47.08 7.48 -28.05
C GLY A 266 47.28 6.26 -27.14
N SER A 267 46.28 5.94 -26.32
CA SER A 267 46.06 4.59 -25.78
C SER A 267 44.60 4.39 -25.35
N ALA A 268 43.99 3.29 -25.83
CA ALA A 268 42.66 2.75 -25.47
C ALA A 268 41.41 3.64 -25.63
N MET A 269 40.26 3.00 -25.86
CA MET A 269 38.95 3.63 -25.60
C MET A 269 38.78 3.77 -24.09
N ALA A 270 38.65 5.01 -23.60
CA ALA A 270 38.22 5.27 -22.23
C ALA A 270 36.69 5.28 -22.19
N ASP A 271 36.10 4.46 -21.32
CA ASP A 271 34.66 4.41 -21.10
C ASP A 271 34.13 5.75 -20.55
N ALA A 272 33.02 6.24 -21.10
CA ALA A 272 32.41 7.53 -20.74
C ALA A 272 31.90 7.56 -19.29
N THR A 273 31.76 6.41 -18.63
CA THR A 273 31.52 6.31 -17.19
C THR A 273 32.61 6.99 -16.35
N SER A 274 33.87 7.04 -16.84
CA SER A 274 35.03 7.54 -16.08
C SER A 274 35.07 9.06 -15.87
N VAL A 275 34.03 9.80 -16.27
CA VAL A 275 33.87 11.24 -15.98
C VAL A 275 33.24 11.47 -14.60
N TRP A 276 32.41 10.54 -14.14
CA TRP A 276 31.77 10.59 -12.82
C TRP A 276 32.46 9.68 -11.78
N TYR A 277 33.27 8.73 -12.25
CA TYR A 277 33.83 7.65 -11.44
C TYR A 277 35.33 7.45 -11.70
N GLY A 278 36.10 7.18 -10.66
CA GLY A 278 37.55 6.99 -10.76
C GLY A 278 37.91 5.77 -11.60
N LYS A 279 39.03 5.84 -12.34
CA LYS A 279 39.43 4.81 -13.32
C LYS A 279 39.67 3.39 -12.78
N GLU A 280 39.74 3.20 -11.46
CA GLU A 280 40.08 1.91 -10.84
C GLU A 280 39.02 1.41 -9.83
N ASP A 281 37.94 2.17 -9.60
CA ASP A 281 36.87 1.77 -8.69
C ASP A 281 35.51 2.12 -9.32
N GLY A 282 34.83 1.12 -9.86
CA GLY A 282 33.49 1.26 -10.41
C GLY A 282 32.48 1.69 -9.35
N VAL A 283 31.34 2.25 -9.78
CA VAL A 283 30.34 2.81 -8.84
C VAL A 283 29.89 1.78 -7.83
N LYS A 284 30.37 1.90 -6.59
CA LYS A 284 29.70 1.31 -5.45
C LYS A 284 28.43 2.15 -5.27
N PRO A 285 27.22 1.54 -5.30
CA PRO A 285 25.98 2.26 -4.97
C PRO A 285 26.12 2.96 -3.61
N CYS A 286 25.27 3.93 -3.30
CA CYS A 286 25.40 4.74 -2.09
C CYS A 286 25.23 3.93 -0.78
N GLN A 287 26.31 3.25 -0.36
CA GLN A 287 26.43 2.44 0.87
C GLN A 287 26.57 3.30 2.14
N GLY A 288 26.10 4.56 2.10
CA GLY A 288 25.94 5.37 3.31
C GLY A 288 24.92 4.72 4.24
N PRO A 289 25.11 4.75 5.57
CA PRO A 289 24.21 4.10 6.51
C PRO A 289 22.80 4.73 6.42
N THR A 290 21.86 3.99 5.86
CA THR A 290 20.46 4.36 5.80
C THR A 290 19.85 4.39 7.20
N SER A 291 18.92 5.31 7.45
CA SER A 291 18.21 5.42 8.74
C SER A 291 17.17 4.30 8.95
N SER A 292 17.33 3.15 8.29
CA SER A 292 16.45 1.98 8.37
C SER A 292 16.89 0.95 9.42
N SER A 293 18.05 1.16 10.05
CA SER A 293 18.41 0.46 11.29
C SER A 293 17.75 1.16 12.47
N ILE A 294 16.56 0.69 12.85
CA ILE A 294 16.00 1.02 14.16
C ILE A 294 16.98 0.52 15.24
N ARG A 295 17.62 1.45 15.96
CA ARG A 295 18.50 1.14 17.09
C ARG A 295 17.71 1.22 18.39
N LEU A 296 17.08 0.11 18.75
CA LEU A 296 16.49 -0.07 20.08
C LEU A 296 17.53 -0.65 21.05
N PRO A 297 17.43 -0.38 22.35
CA PRO A 297 18.24 -1.07 23.35
C PRO A 297 17.84 -2.55 23.38
N ALA A 298 18.80 -3.46 23.58
CA ALA A 298 18.47 -4.86 23.80
C ALA A 298 17.55 -5.01 25.04
N PRO A 299 16.47 -5.81 24.97
CA PRO A 299 15.55 -5.98 26.09
C PRO A 299 16.29 -6.58 27.28
N ARG A 300 16.03 -6.04 28.47
CA ARG A 300 16.58 -6.56 29.72
C ARG A 300 15.67 -7.67 30.22
N HIS A 301 15.87 -8.90 29.74
CA HIS A 301 15.03 -10.05 30.15
C HIS A 301 15.04 -10.28 31.67
N ASN A 302 16.12 -9.88 32.35
CA ASN A 302 16.29 -9.94 33.81
C ASN A 302 15.75 -8.70 34.56
N ASP A 303 15.03 -7.79 33.89
CA ASP A 303 14.28 -6.70 34.54
C ASP A 303 13.01 -7.26 35.20
N GLU A 304 12.79 -6.95 36.47
CA GLU A 304 11.60 -7.36 37.22
C GLU A 304 10.32 -6.94 36.48
N ALA A 305 10.31 -5.76 35.87
CA ALA A 305 9.17 -5.28 35.10
C ALA A 305 8.96 -6.07 33.79
N PHE A 306 10.01 -6.60 33.16
CA PHE A 306 9.91 -7.49 31.99
C PHE A 306 9.37 -8.86 32.40
N MET A 307 9.90 -9.44 33.49
CA MET A 307 9.44 -10.72 34.04
C MET A 307 7.95 -10.66 34.45
N LYS A 308 7.53 -9.59 35.12
CA LYS A 308 6.13 -9.37 35.52
C LYS A 308 5.19 -9.26 34.32
N ARG A 309 5.57 -8.49 33.28
CA ARG A 309 4.78 -8.37 32.03
C ARG A 309 4.68 -9.72 31.31
N THR A 310 5.78 -10.48 31.26
CA THR A 310 5.80 -11.83 30.66
C THR A 310 4.84 -12.77 31.38
N ALA A 311 4.88 -12.81 32.72
CA ALA A 311 3.98 -13.65 33.52
C ALA A 311 2.50 -13.27 33.31
N HIS A 312 2.17 -11.98 33.25
CA HIS A 312 0.82 -11.50 32.98
C HIS A 312 0.31 -11.94 31.59
N HIS A 313 1.10 -11.74 30.53
CA HIS A 313 0.69 -12.13 29.17
C HIS A 313 0.67 -13.64 28.96
N THR A 314 1.50 -14.40 29.67
CA THR A 314 1.44 -15.88 29.69
C THR A 314 0.12 -16.35 30.31
N ALA A 315 -0.30 -15.79 31.45
CA ALA A 315 -1.58 -16.14 32.07
C ALA A 315 -2.79 -15.82 31.17
N LEU A 316 -2.74 -14.73 30.38
CA LEU A 316 -3.78 -14.42 29.38
C LEU A 316 -3.76 -15.40 28.19
N LEU A 317 -2.59 -15.90 27.79
CA LEU A 317 -2.47 -16.96 26.78
C LEU A 317 -3.01 -18.30 27.32
N ASP A 318 -2.77 -18.63 28.58
CA ASP A 318 -3.25 -19.86 29.20
C ASP A 318 -4.79 -19.88 29.30
N GLN A 319 -5.41 -18.79 29.78
CA GLN A 319 -6.87 -18.62 29.77
C GLN A 319 -7.49 -18.74 28.36
N LEU A 320 -6.79 -18.23 27.34
CA LEU A 320 -7.18 -18.38 25.94
C LEU A 320 -7.07 -19.85 25.49
N ASN A 321 -5.96 -20.52 25.80
CA ASN A 321 -5.72 -21.92 25.46
C ASN A 321 -6.78 -22.82 26.10
N GLU A 322 -7.14 -22.59 27.36
CA GLU A 322 -8.23 -23.27 28.07
C GLU A 322 -9.58 -23.13 27.32
N ARG A 323 -9.99 -21.90 26.97
CA ARG A 323 -11.21 -21.66 26.18
C ARG A 323 -11.16 -22.33 24.81
N LEU A 324 -9.99 -22.38 24.16
CA LEU A 324 -9.82 -23.07 22.88
C LEU A 324 -9.93 -24.60 23.05
N GLN A 325 -9.43 -25.22 24.12
CA GLN A 325 -9.63 -26.65 24.36
C GLN A 325 -11.11 -27.01 24.53
N VAL A 326 -11.89 -26.18 25.23
CA VAL A 326 -13.35 -26.37 25.33
C VAL A 326 -14.00 -26.32 23.94
N VAL A 327 -13.62 -25.37 23.10
CA VAL A 327 -14.10 -25.26 21.70
C VAL A 327 -13.66 -26.45 20.83
N TYR A 328 -12.50 -27.05 21.10
CA TYR A 328 -12.03 -28.24 20.38
C TYR A 328 -12.74 -29.53 20.82
N GLY A 329 -13.43 -29.54 21.98
CA GLY A 329 -14.33 -30.59 22.42
C GLY A 329 -15.69 -30.65 21.70
N GLY A 330 -15.96 -29.75 20.75
CA GLY A 330 -17.20 -29.72 19.96
C GLY A 330 -18.44 -29.55 20.84
N GLY A 331 -19.47 -30.37 20.61
CA GLY A 331 -20.69 -30.44 21.42
C GLY A 331 -20.57 -31.23 22.73
N GLY A 332 -19.35 -31.54 23.18
CA GLY A 332 -19.06 -32.34 24.37
C GLY A 332 -18.94 -33.84 24.07
N GLU A 333 -18.21 -34.54 24.95
CA GLU A 333 -17.77 -35.94 24.81
C GLU A 333 -18.88 -36.89 24.34
N GLN A 334 -20.02 -36.93 25.04
CA GLN A 334 -21.16 -37.78 24.68
C GLN A 334 -21.75 -37.50 23.27
N SER A 335 -21.66 -36.25 22.80
CA SER A 335 -22.13 -35.86 21.46
C SER A 335 -21.12 -36.26 20.38
N VAL A 336 -19.83 -36.15 20.68
CA VAL A 336 -18.72 -36.62 19.84
C VAL A 336 -18.76 -38.14 19.69
N GLU A 337 -18.91 -38.89 20.79
CA GLU A 337 -19.05 -40.36 20.78
C GLU A 337 -20.24 -40.80 19.92
N GLN A 338 -21.40 -40.15 20.07
CA GLN A 338 -22.60 -40.46 19.26
C GLN A 338 -22.43 -40.12 17.77
N HIS A 339 -21.57 -39.17 17.41
CA HIS A 339 -21.25 -38.83 16.02
C HIS A 339 -20.27 -39.85 15.43
N HIS A 340 -19.22 -40.21 16.17
CA HIS A 340 -18.27 -41.27 15.77
C HIS A 340 -18.96 -42.65 15.66
N ALA A 341 -19.90 -42.96 16.55
CA ALA A 341 -20.70 -44.19 16.49
C ALA A 341 -21.60 -44.30 15.23
N ARG A 342 -21.80 -43.19 14.49
CA ARG A 342 -22.49 -43.16 13.19
C ARG A 342 -21.52 -43.26 12.00
N GLY A 343 -20.23 -43.49 12.25
CA GLY A 343 -19.19 -43.57 11.22
C GLY A 343 -18.84 -42.23 10.57
N LYS A 344 -19.05 -41.12 11.30
CA LYS A 344 -18.85 -39.75 10.81
C LYS A 344 -17.68 -39.08 11.55
N ALA A 345 -16.83 -38.36 10.83
CA ALA A 345 -15.71 -37.62 11.42
C ALA A 345 -16.14 -36.20 11.86
N LEU A 346 -15.38 -35.59 12.77
CA LEU A 346 -15.61 -34.22 13.23
C LEU A 346 -15.24 -33.19 12.13
N PRO A 347 -15.79 -31.96 12.19
CA PRO A 347 -15.51 -30.92 11.18
C PRO A 347 -14.01 -30.65 10.99
N ARG A 348 -13.26 -30.69 12.09
CA ARG A 348 -11.80 -30.47 12.12
C ARG A 348 -11.02 -31.62 11.48
N GLU A 349 -11.48 -32.84 11.68
CA GLU A 349 -10.89 -34.05 11.09
C GLU A 349 -11.17 -34.10 9.58
N ARG A 350 -12.40 -33.78 9.18
CA ARG A 350 -12.82 -33.64 7.77
C ARG A 350 -11.96 -32.60 7.04
N ILE A 351 -11.79 -31.41 7.61
CA ILE A 351 -10.88 -30.37 7.06
C ILE A 351 -9.46 -30.92 6.97
N LYS A 352 -8.90 -31.47 8.05
CA LYS A 352 -7.53 -32.01 8.10
C LYS A 352 -7.28 -33.13 7.07
N ALA A 353 -8.29 -33.91 6.71
CA ALA A 353 -8.20 -34.95 5.68
C ALA A 353 -8.26 -34.40 4.23
N VAL A 354 -8.85 -33.22 4.01
CA VAL A 354 -8.86 -32.55 2.69
C VAL A 354 -7.60 -31.71 2.48
N LEU A 355 -6.99 -31.15 3.54
CA LEU A 355 -5.77 -30.35 3.45
C LEU A 355 -4.53 -31.14 2.97
N ASP A 356 -3.56 -30.43 2.40
CA ASP A 356 -2.28 -31.00 1.99
C ASP A 356 -1.42 -31.38 3.22
N PRO A 357 -0.78 -32.57 3.26
CA PRO A 357 0.02 -33.02 4.40
C PRO A 357 1.16 -32.05 4.75
N GLY A 358 1.25 -31.68 6.03
CA GLY A 358 2.26 -30.74 6.53
C GLY A 358 1.97 -29.26 6.24
N THR A 359 0.75 -28.93 5.79
CA THR A 359 0.28 -27.54 5.68
C THR A 359 -0.59 -27.12 6.86
N ASP A 360 -0.62 -25.82 7.13
CA ASP A 360 -1.37 -25.22 8.24
C ASP A 360 -2.82 -24.89 7.86
N PHE A 361 -3.66 -24.69 8.89
CA PHE A 361 -5.03 -24.20 8.75
C PHE A 361 -5.25 -22.93 9.57
N LEU A 362 -5.58 -21.83 8.90
CA LEU A 362 -5.91 -20.55 9.52
C LEU A 362 -7.40 -20.53 9.90
N GLU A 363 -7.74 -20.95 11.12
CA GLU A 363 -9.13 -20.90 11.61
C GLU A 363 -9.59 -19.48 11.92
N PHE A 364 -10.79 -19.12 11.47
CA PHE A 364 -11.46 -17.87 11.79
C PHE A 364 -12.43 -18.05 12.95
N SER A 365 -12.37 -17.12 13.92
CA SER A 365 -13.45 -16.94 14.91
C SER A 365 -13.75 -18.20 15.72
N ALA A 366 -12.72 -18.87 16.24
CA ALA A 366 -12.85 -20.10 17.03
C ALA A 366 -13.73 -19.90 18.27
N LEU A 367 -13.60 -18.75 18.96
CA LEU A 367 -14.44 -18.36 20.10
C LEU A 367 -15.77 -17.68 19.69
N ALA A 368 -16.26 -17.90 18.46
CA ALA A 368 -17.59 -17.43 18.09
C ALA A 368 -18.65 -18.08 18.97
N ALA A 369 -19.62 -17.27 19.41
CA ALA A 369 -20.65 -17.65 20.37
C ALA A 369 -20.14 -18.21 21.73
N ASN A 370 -18.91 -17.88 22.15
CA ASN A 370 -18.49 -18.06 23.54
C ASN A 370 -19.44 -17.27 24.48
N ASP A 371 -19.85 -17.90 25.58
CA ASP A 371 -20.78 -17.36 26.59
C ASP A 371 -22.14 -16.86 26.03
N LEU A 372 -22.47 -17.24 24.78
CA LEU A 372 -23.75 -17.01 24.11
C LEU A 372 -24.60 -18.28 24.15
N TYR A 373 -25.93 -18.09 24.12
CA TYR A 373 -26.93 -19.18 24.09
C TYR A 373 -26.68 -20.23 25.18
N ASP A 374 -26.56 -19.74 26.42
CA ASP A 374 -26.28 -20.50 27.64
C ASP A 374 -24.96 -21.31 27.61
N GLY A 375 -24.00 -20.85 26.80
CA GLY A 375 -22.69 -21.50 26.60
C GLY A 375 -22.72 -22.69 25.65
N MET A 376 -23.90 -23.09 25.16
CA MET A 376 -24.13 -24.37 24.48
C MET A 376 -23.79 -24.39 22.97
N ALA A 377 -23.10 -23.36 22.47
CA ALA A 377 -22.95 -23.07 21.04
C ALA A 377 -21.48 -22.83 20.63
N HIS A 378 -20.55 -23.66 21.11
CA HIS A 378 -19.10 -23.55 20.85
C HIS A 378 -18.77 -23.36 19.35
N SER A 379 -17.85 -22.45 19.04
CA SER A 379 -17.49 -22.03 17.67
C SER A 379 -18.67 -21.52 16.80
N ALA A 380 -19.81 -21.21 17.43
CA ALA A 380 -21.12 -21.02 16.80
C ALA A 380 -21.60 -22.22 15.95
N GLY A 381 -21.17 -23.45 16.27
CA GLY A 381 -21.57 -24.68 15.56
C GLY A 381 -21.02 -24.80 14.13
N ILE A 382 -19.97 -24.04 13.78
CA ILE A 382 -19.38 -24.04 12.44
C ILE A 382 -17.88 -23.72 12.51
N VAL A 383 -17.04 -24.59 11.92
CA VAL A 383 -15.61 -24.34 11.74
C VAL A 383 -15.40 -23.67 10.39
N THR A 384 -14.64 -22.58 10.37
CA THR A 384 -14.39 -21.80 9.15
C THR A 384 -12.94 -21.35 9.11
N GLY A 385 -12.30 -21.37 7.94
CA GLY A 385 -10.89 -20.95 7.83
C GLY A 385 -10.33 -21.12 6.42
N VAL A 386 -9.02 -20.97 6.28
CA VAL A 386 -8.30 -21.18 5.02
C VAL A 386 -7.14 -22.15 5.21
N GLY A 387 -6.93 -23.04 4.24
CA GLY A 387 -5.74 -23.90 4.17
C GLY A 387 -5.42 -24.29 2.73
N LEU A 388 -4.37 -25.10 2.56
CA LEU A 388 -3.87 -25.49 1.24
C LEU A 388 -4.42 -26.85 0.77
N VAL A 389 -4.85 -26.91 -0.48
CA VAL A 389 -5.22 -28.16 -1.18
C VAL A 389 -4.66 -28.14 -2.60
N HIS A 390 -3.85 -29.14 -2.95
CA HIS A 390 -3.05 -29.17 -4.18
C HIS A 390 -2.25 -27.86 -4.41
N GLY A 391 -1.73 -27.27 -3.32
CA GLY A 391 -0.99 -26.02 -3.33
C GLY A 391 -1.82 -24.75 -3.58
N LYS A 392 -3.16 -24.84 -3.56
CA LYS A 392 -4.10 -23.72 -3.75
C LYS A 392 -4.70 -23.33 -2.41
N GLU A 393 -4.84 -22.04 -2.11
CA GLU A 393 -5.57 -21.58 -0.91
C GLU A 393 -7.08 -21.75 -1.10
N VAL A 394 -7.74 -22.45 -0.17
CA VAL A 394 -9.17 -22.78 -0.21
C VAL A 394 -9.85 -22.32 1.08
N LEU A 395 -11.01 -21.68 0.97
CA LEU A 395 -11.88 -21.38 2.11
C LEU A 395 -12.70 -22.62 2.49
N PHE A 396 -12.58 -23.06 3.73
CA PHE A 396 -13.42 -24.10 4.31
C PHE A 396 -14.54 -23.52 5.17
N VAL A 397 -15.72 -24.13 5.07
CA VAL A 397 -16.87 -23.89 5.94
C VAL A 397 -17.49 -25.26 6.27
N ALA A 398 -17.37 -25.70 7.52
CA ALA A 398 -17.77 -27.03 7.95
C ALA A 398 -18.72 -26.96 9.15
N ASN A 399 -19.93 -27.53 9.02
CA ASN A 399 -20.91 -27.53 10.11
C ASN A 399 -20.59 -28.58 11.19
N ASP A 400 -20.73 -28.21 12.47
CA ASP A 400 -20.54 -29.11 13.59
C ASP A 400 -21.88 -29.73 14.05
N ALA A 401 -22.16 -30.93 13.55
CA ALA A 401 -23.35 -31.69 13.92
C ALA A 401 -23.42 -32.04 15.42
N THR A 402 -22.28 -32.06 16.13
CA THR A 402 -22.27 -32.34 17.59
C THR A 402 -22.83 -31.16 18.39
N VAL A 403 -22.66 -29.92 17.90
CA VAL A 403 -23.19 -28.70 18.51
C VAL A 403 -24.65 -28.52 18.07
N LYS A 404 -25.59 -28.99 18.90
CA LYS A 404 -27.05 -28.84 18.70
C LYS A 404 -27.54 -29.30 17.31
N GLY A 405 -26.95 -30.37 16.77
CA GLY A 405 -27.31 -30.90 15.45
C GLY A 405 -26.83 -30.04 14.28
N GLY A 406 -25.82 -29.18 14.47
CA GLY A 406 -25.31 -28.27 13.45
C GLY A 406 -26.32 -27.18 13.06
N THR A 407 -27.24 -26.83 13.97
CA THR A 407 -28.30 -25.85 13.69
C THR A 407 -27.78 -24.42 13.69
N TYR A 408 -28.24 -23.61 12.73
CA TYR A 408 -27.80 -22.24 12.56
C TYR A 408 -28.42 -21.31 13.61
N TYR A 409 -27.60 -20.86 14.55
CA TYR A 409 -27.84 -19.70 15.42
C TYR A 409 -27.52 -18.39 14.67
N PRO A 410 -27.96 -17.21 15.15
CA PRO A 410 -27.65 -15.91 14.54
C PRO A 410 -26.14 -15.67 14.36
N MET A 411 -25.31 -16.14 15.31
CA MET A 411 -23.85 -16.12 15.18
C MET A 411 -23.29 -17.13 14.16
N THR A 412 -23.93 -18.28 13.95
CA THR A 412 -23.54 -19.24 12.90
C THR A 412 -23.70 -18.60 11.52
N VAL A 413 -24.81 -17.89 11.29
CA VAL A 413 -25.05 -17.13 10.07
C VAL A 413 -23.98 -16.04 9.90
N SER A 414 -23.73 -15.26 10.95
CA SER A 414 -22.74 -14.19 10.94
C SER A 414 -21.31 -14.69 10.63
N LYS A 415 -20.92 -15.84 11.18
CA LYS A 415 -19.63 -16.48 10.93
C LYS A 415 -19.51 -17.04 9.50
N HIS A 416 -20.55 -17.74 9.02
CA HIS A 416 -20.60 -18.22 7.63
C HIS A 416 -20.50 -17.04 6.64
N LEU A 417 -21.29 -15.97 6.83
CA LEU A 417 -21.24 -14.80 5.96
C LEU A 417 -19.90 -14.06 5.98
N ARG A 418 -19.17 -14.03 7.12
CA ARG A 418 -17.79 -13.50 7.15
C ARG A 418 -16.81 -14.41 6.41
N ALA A 419 -16.94 -15.73 6.50
CA ALA A 419 -16.11 -16.66 5.72
C ALA A 419 -16.29 -16.42 4.21
N GLN A 420 -17.54 -16.30 3.74
CA GLN A 420 -17.83 -15.92 2.34
C GLN A 420 -17.34 -14.53 1.97
N GLN A 421 -17.40 -13.54 2.87
CA GLN A 421 -16.81 -12.21 2.63
C GLN A 421 -15.31 -12.34 2.37
N ILE A 422 -14.59 -13.12 3.18
CA ILE A 422 -13.15 -13.36 3.03
C ILE A 422 -12.83 -14.02 1.68
N ALA A 423 -13.62 -15.01 1.23
CA ALA A 423 -13.45 -15.61 -0.09
C ALA A 423 -13.75 -14.63 -1.25
N MET A 424 -14.86 -13.89 -1.18
CA MET A 424 -15.21 -12.84 -2.16
C MET A 424 -14.15 -11.76 -2.27
N GLU A 425 -13.45 -11.44 -1.18
CA GLU A 425 -12.47 -10.36 -1.12
C GLU A 425 -11.05 -10.77 -1.53
N ASN A 426 -10.66 -12.01 -1.24
CA ASN A 426 -9.33 -12.55 -1.56
C ASN A 426 -9.31 -13.44 -2.81
N ASN A 427 -10.47 -13.73 -3.41
CA ASN A 427 -10.67 -14.59 -4.59
C ASN A 427 -10.30 -16.06 -4.33
N LEU A 428 -10.83 -16.60 -3.23
CA LEU A 428 -10.63 -18.00 -2.83
C LEU A 428 -11.79 -18.88 -3.31
N PRO A 429 -11.55 -20.13 -3.77
CA PRO A 429 -12.58 -21.16 -3.89
C PRO A 429 -13.19 -21.49 -2.51
N CYS A 430 -14.46 -21.90 -2.50
CA CYS A 430 -15.19 -22.28 -1.29
C CYS A 430 -15.43 -23.79 -1.25
N VAL A 431 -15.21 -24.41 -0.09
CA VAL A 431 -15.61 -25.79 0.23
C VAL A 431 -16.59 -25.78 1.40
N TYR A 432 -17.79 -26.26 1.14
CA TYR A 432 -18.88 -26.41 2.11
C TYR A 432 -19.00 -27.88 2.55
N LEU A 433 -18.55 -28.19 3.77
CA LEU A 433 -18.71 -29.52 4.38
C LEU A 433 -20.01 -29.50 5.20
N VAL A 434 -21.10 -29.88 4.54
CA VAL A 434 -22.48 -29.64 5.00
C VAL A 434 -23.00 -30.80 5.85
N ASP A 435 -23.39 -30.47 7.08
CA ASP A 435 -23.89 -31.42 8.08
C ASP A 435 -24.73 -30.64 9.12
N SER A 436 -25.97 -30.29 8.76
CA SER A 436 -26.77 -29.30 9.48
C SER A 436 -28.27 -29.63 9.53
N GLY A 437 -28.81 -29.68 10.74
CA GLY A 437 -30.24 -29.79 11.03
C GLY A 437 -31.09 -28.56 10.68
N GLY A 438 -30.53 -27.55 9.99
CA GLY A 438 -31.27 -26.36 9.52
C GLY A 438 -31.13 -25.15 10.46
N ALA A 439 -32.13 -24.29 10.50
CA ALA A 439 -32.14 -23.08 11.33
C ALA A 439 -32.56 -23.38 12.79
N TYR A 440 -31.98 -22.67 13.76
CA TYR A 440 -32.41 -22.75 15.16
C TYR A 440 -33.76 -22.03 15.36
N LEU A 441 -34.86 -22.79 15.21
CA LEU A 441 -36.24 -22.28 15.14
C LEU A 441 -36.64 -21.29 16.26
N PRO A 442 -36.21 -21.42 17.53
CA PRO A 442 -36.56 -20.45 18.58
C PRO A 442 -36.01 -19.03 18.38
N LEU A 443 -35.04 -18.83 17.47
CA LEU A 443 -34.46 -17.52 17.13
C LEU A 443 -34.59 -17.24 15.62
N GLN A 444 -35.61 -17.78 14.95
CA GLN A 444 -35.76 -17.70 13.49
C GLN A 444 -35.81 -16.27 12.94
N ASP A 445 -36.28 -15.30 13.72
CA ASP A 445 -36.33 -13.88 13.37
C ASP A 445 -34.95 -13.21 13.36
N GLU A 446 -34.02 -13.66 14.23
CA GLU A 446 -32.60 -13.30 14.16
C GLU A 446 -31.82 -14.13 13.10
N VAL A 447 -32.41 -15.20 12.54
CA VAL A 447 -31.73 -16.13 11.60
C VAL A 447 -32.20 -16.01 10.15
N PHE A 448 -33.44 -15.58 9.86
CA PHE A 448 -34.04 -15.70 8.52
C PHE A 448 -34.29 -14.38 7.74
N PRO A 449 -35.01 -13.36 8.26
CA PRO A 449 -35.60 -12.29 7.42
C PRO A 449 -34.67 -11.14 7.02
N GLY A 450 -33.56 -10.89 7.72
CA GLY A 450 -32.72 -9.71 7.50
C GLY A 450 -31.78 -9.81 6.28
N ARG A 451 -31.27 -8.66 5.80
CA ARG A 451 -30.35 -8.59 4.64
C ARG A 451 -29.06 -9.41 4.82
N LEU A 452 -28.61 -9.60 6.06
CA LEU A 452 -27.43 -10.39 6.43
C LEU A 452 -27.82 -11.65 7.23
N HIS A 453 -29.01 -12.19 6.98
CA HIS A 453 -29.51 -13.42 7.57
C HIS A 453 -29.31 -14.60 6.59
N PHE A 454 -29.80 -15.80 6.92
CA PHE A 454 -29.44 -17.07 6.26
C PHE A 454 -29.55 -17.06 4.72
N GLY A 455 -30.59 -16.42 4.17
CA GLY A 455 -30.77 -16.29 2.70
C GLY A 455 -29.63 -15.55 1.97
N ARG A 456 -28.78 -14.81 2.68
CA ARG A 456 -27.61 -14.12 2.12
C ARG A 456 -26.49 -15.09 1.72
N ILE A 457 -26.45 -16.30 2.29
CA ILE A 457 -25.47 -17.34 1.97
C ILE A 457 -25.57 -17.71 0.49
N PHE A 458 -26.78 -17.99 0.01
CA PHE A 458 -27.08 -18.40 -1.36
C PHE A 458 -26.86 -17.26 -2.37
N TYR A 459 -27.23 -16.03 -1.99
CA TYR A 459 -26.88 -14.84 -2.78
C TYR A 459 -25.37 -14.74 -2.98
N ASN A 460 -24.57 -14.92 -1.92
CA ASN A 460 -23.12 -14.82 -2.00
C ASN A 460 -22.53 -15.97 -2.85
N GLN A 461 -23.00 -17.22 -2.70
CA GLN A 461 -22.60 -18.36 -3.57
C GLN A 461 -22.81 -18.02 -5.05
N ALA A 462 -24.02 -17.61 -5.44
CA ALA A 462 -24.34 -17.26 -6.82
C ALA A 462 -23.48 -16.09 -7.38
N GLN A 463 -23.12 -15.12 -6.54
CA GLN A 463 -22.22 -14.02 -6.96
C GLN A 463 -20.74 -14.43 -6.99
N MET A 464 -20.32 -15.45 -6.24
CA MET A 464 -18.98 -16.02 -6.29
C MET A 464 -18.79 -16.92 -7.52
N SER A 465 -19.72 -17.85 -7.77
CA SER A 465 -19.77 -18.66 -9.00
C SER A 465 -19.78 -17.76 -10.26
N ARG A 466 -20.66 -16.74 -10.30
CA ARG A 466 -20.68 -15.72 -11.37
C ARG A 466 -19.36 -14.98 -11.58
N ARG A 467 -18.51 -14.87 -10.56
CA ARG A 467 -17.17 -14.26 -10.63
C ARG A 467 -16.06 -15.24 -11.02
N GLY A 468 -16.37 -16.52 -11.24
CA GLY A 468 -15.39 -17.58 -11.47
C GLY A 468 -14.65 -18.01 -10.19
N LEU A 469 -15.30 -17.90 -9.02
CA LEU A 469 -14.79 -18.42 -7.74
C LEU A 469 -15.56 -19.73 -7.43
N PRO A 470 -14.95 -20.92 -7.61
CA PRO A 470 -15.69 -22.19 -7.50
C PRO A 470 -16.31 -22.40 -6.14
N GLN A 471 -17.58 -22.82 -6.13
CA GLN A 471 -18.35 -23.21 -4.97
C GLN A 471 -18.47 -24.73 -4.99
N ILE A 472 -17.86 -25.41 -4.03
CA ILE A 472 -17.85 -26.88 -3.94
C ILE A 472 -18.55 -27.29 -2.65
N SER A 473 -19.38 -28.32 -2.68
CA SER A 473 -20.01 -28.87 -1.47
C SER A 473 -19.81 -30.37 -1.33
N ALA A 474 -19.70 -30.82 -0.09
CA ALA A 474 -19.82 -32.22 0.28
C ALA A 474 -20.88 -32.35 1.38
N VAL A 475 -21.96 -33.08 1.10
CA VAL A 475 -23.07 -33.35 2.02
C VAL A 475 -22.74 -34.63 2.78
N LEU A 476 -22.27 -34.43 4.01
CA LEU A 476 -21.77 -35.48 4.92
C LEU A 476 -22.83 -35.82 6.00
N GLY A 477 -24.07 -35.38 5.82
CA GLY A 477 -25.11 -35.43 6.82
C GLY A 477 -26.46 -34.88 6.36
N SER A 478 -27.29 -34.50 7.33
CA SER A 478 -28.56 -33.84 7.05
C SER A 478 -28.36 -32.47 6.41
N CYS A 479 -29.18 -32.15 5.41
CA CYS A 479 -29.19 -30.87 4.71
C CYS A 479 -30.64 -30.44 4.41
N THR A 480 -31.28 -29.85 5.42
CA THR A 480 -32.74 -29.63 5.44
C THR A 480 -33.17 -28.18 5.21
N ALA A 481 -34.36 -28.01 4.62
CA ALA A 481 -35.02 -26.74 4.33
C ALA A 481 -34.11 -25.77 3.56
N GLY A 482 -33.89 -24.57 4.06
CA GLY A 482 -32.99 -23.61 3.40
C GLY A 482 -31.54 -24.12 3.29
N GLY A 483 -31.10 -25.05 4.15
CA GLY A 483 -29.77 -25.64 4.07
C GLY A 483 -29.52 -26.35 2.73
N ALA A 484 -30.56 -26.93 2.12
CA ALA A 484 -30.50 -27.63 0.84
C ALA A 484 -30.05 -26.74 -0.34
N TYR A 485 -30.16 -25.41 -0.23
CA TYR A 485 -29.63 -24.49 -1.24
C TYR A 485 -28.11 -24.31 -1.17
N VAL A 486 -27.42 -24.71 -0.09
CA VAL A 486 -25.95 -24.73 -0.08
C VAL A 486 -25.42 -25.71 -1.12
N PRO A 487 -25.79 -27.01 -1.12
CA PRO A 487 -25.37 -27.93 -2.17
C PRO A 487 -26.02 -27.66 -3.53
N ALA A 488 -27.33 -27.37 -3.59
CA ALA A 488 -28.03 -27.15 -4.85
C ALA A 488 -27.68 -25.82 -5.56
N MET A 489 -26.76 -25.01 -4.99
CA MET A 489 -26.18 -23.81 -5.62
C MET A 489 -24.64 -23.79 -5.53
N SER A 490 -24.03 -24.95 -5.34
CA SER A 490 -22.61 -25.18 -5.66
C SER A 490 -22.43 -25.38 -7.16
N ASP A 491 -21.21 -25.17 -7.65
CA ASP A 491 -20.81 -25.50 -9.03
C ASP A 491 -20.55 -27.01 -9.18
N GLU A 492 -20.12 -27.69 -8.10
CA GLU A 492 -20.04 -29.16 -7.99
C GLU A 492 -20.43 -29.62 -6.58
N ASN A 493 -21.24 -30.69 -6.48
CA ASN A 493 -21.79 -31.20 -5.24
C ASN A 493 -21.57 -32.73 -5.07
N ILE A 494 -21.06 -33.12 -3.90
CA ILE A 494 -20.72 -34.49 -3.52
C ILE A 494 -21.68 -34.95 -2.41
N ILE A 495 -22.22 -36.17 -2.48
CA ILE A 495 -23.13 -36.70 -1.45
C ILE A 495 -22.70 -38.09 -0.96
N VAL A 496 -22.70 -38.29 0.37
CA VAL A 496 -22.35 -39.57 1.01
C VAL A 496 -23.60 -40.44 1.16
N LYS A 497 -23.56 -41.66 0.62
CA LYS A 497 -24.56 -42.72 0.76
C LYS A 497 -24.97 -42.97 2.22
N GLY A 498 -26.28 -43.00 2.50
CA GLY A 498 -26.84 -43.35 3.82
C GLY A 498 -26.61 -42.34 4.97
N ASN A 499 -25.70 -41.37 4.80
CA ASN A 499 -25.43 -40.29 5.75
C ASN A 499 -25.89 -38.93 5.23
N GLY A 500 -25.63 -38.65 3.94
CA GLY A 500 -25.94 -37.40 3.26
C GLY A 500 -27.37 -37.39 2.72
N THR A 501 -28.17 -36.41 3.16
CA THR A 501 -29.56 -36.25 2.69
C THR A 501 -29.90 -34.78 2.44
N ILE A 502 -30.54 -34.46 1.31
CA ILE A 502 -30.89 -33.09 0.90
C ILE A 502 -32.42 -32.99 0.72
N PHE A 503 -33.08 -32.02 1.34
CA PHE A 503 -34.51 -31.77 1.07
C PHE A 503 -35.00 -30.39 1.52
N LEU A 504 -35.89 -29.79 0.74
CA LEU A 504 -36.59 -28.54 1.10
C LEU A 504 -37.57 -28.71 2.27
N GLY A 505 -37.96 -29.94 2.58
CA GLY A 505 -38.72 -30.29 3.78
C GLY A 505 -38.46 -31.76 4.10
N GLY A 506 -37.95 -32.05 5.29
CA GLY A 506 -37.67 -33.44 5.68
C GLY A 506 -38.93 -34.27 5.95
N PRO A 507 -38.79 -35.59 6.16
CA PRO A 507 -39.93 -36.49 6.36
C PRO A 507 -40.98 -36.05 7.40
N PRO A 508 -40.63 -35.41 8.54
CA PRO A 508 -41.63 -34.88 9.47
C PRO A 508 -42.52 -33.79 8.86
N LEU A 509 -41.97 -32.93 7.99
CA LEU A 509 -42.73 -31.86 7.32
C LEU A 509 -43.55 -32.42 6.16
N VAL A 510 -42.98 -33.32 5.34
CA VAL A 510 -43.72 -34.03 4.28
C VAL A 510 -44.95 -34.72 4.87
N LYS A 511 -44.77 -35.48 5.95
CA LYS A 511 -45.86 -36.16 6.66
C LYS A 511 -46.89 -35.20 7.24
N ALA A 512 -46.46 -34.06 7.80
CA ALA A 512 -47.37 -33.05 8.35
C ALA A 512 -48.17 -32.30 7.27
N SER A 513 -47.61 -32.11 6.07
CA SER A 513 -48.24 -31.35 4.99
C SER A 513 -49.04 -32.20 4.00
N THR A 514 -48.72 -33.48 3.84
CA THR A 514 -49.32 -34.36 2.81
C THR A 514 -49.90 -35.68 3.35
N GLY A 515 -49.49 -36.09 4.56
CA GLY A 515 -49.77 -37.43 5.09
C GLY A 515 -48.84 -38.54 4.61
N GLU A 516 -47.97 -38.28 3.62
CA GLU A 516 -47.01 -39.26 3.09
C GLU A 516 -45.98 -39.67 4.16
N VAL A 517 -45.62 -40.96 4.17
CA VAL A 517 -44.64 -41.55 5.08
C VAL A 517 -43.51 -42.14 4.25
N VAL A 518 -42.40 -41.42 4.18
CA VAL A 518 -41.19 -41.71 3.39
C VAL A 518 -39.96 -41.61 4.29
N THR A 519 -38.91 -42.40 4.05
CA THR A 519 -37.64 -42.24 4.80
C THR A 519 -36.79 -41.09 4.25
N ALA A 520 -35.76 -40.69 5.00
CA ALA A 520 -34.85 -39.61 4.57
C ALA A 520 -34.05 -39.97 3.31
N GLU A 521 -33.64 -41.24 3.15
CA GLU A 521 -32.88 -41.71 1.98
C GLU A 521 -33.79 -41.84 0.74
N GLU A 522 -35.03 -42.30 0.89
CA GLU A 522 -36.01 -42.38 -0.21
C GLU A 522 -36.46 -41.00 -0.70
N LEU A 523 -36.54 -40.01 0.21
CA LEU A 523 -36.95 -38.65 -0.10
C LEU A 523 -35.83 -37.82 -0.76
N GLY A 524 -34.58 -38.00 -0.32
CA GLY A 524 -33.48 -37.14 -0.72
C GLY A 524 -32.09 -37.68 -0.36
N GLY A 525 -31.91 -39.00 -0.41
CA GLY A 525 -30.62 -39.66 -0.22
C GLY A 525 -29.67 -39.54 -1.42
N ALA A 526 -28.51 -40.18 -1.31
CA ALA A 526 -27.45 -40.12 -2.33
C ALA A 526 -27.94 -40.68 -3.68
N ASP A 527 -28.63 -41.82 -3.66
CA ASP A 527 -29.15 -42.46 -4.88
C ASP A 527 -30.21 -41.58 -5.57
N VAL A 528 -31.01 -40.83 -4.81
CA VAL A 528 -32.04 -39.92 -5.38
C VAL A 528 -31.39 -38.77 -6.14
N HIS A 529 -30.41 -38.11 -5.53
CA HIS A 529 -29.85 -36.87 -6.08
C HIS A 529 -28.83 -37.07 -7.19
N THR A 530 -28.17 -38.23 -7.24
CA THR A 530 -27.21 -38.58 -8.31
C THR A 530 -27.85 -39.35 -9.48
N SER A 531 -28.85 -40.22 -9.23
CA SER A 531 -29.45 -41.05 -10.29
C SER A 531 -30.80 -40.56 -10.83
N LYS A 532 -31.54 -39.71 -10.08
CA LYS A 532 -32.89 -39.26 -10.48
C LYS A 532 -33.01 -37.76 -10.68
N SER A 533 -32.53 -36.95 -9.74
CA SER A 533 -32.81 -35.50 -9.75
C SER A 533 -31.69 -34.61 -10.27
N GLY A 534 -30.44 -35.08 -10.36
CA GLY A 534 -29.29 -34.25 -10.76
C GLY A 534 -29.05 -33.06 -9.82
N VAL A 535 -29.17 -33.28 -8.50
CA VAL A 535 -28.90 -32.27 -7.46
C VAL A 535 -27.55 -32.51 -6.77
N ALA A 536 -26.97 -33.69 -6.96
CA ALA A 536 -25.59 -34.01 -6.61
C ALA A 536 -24.92 -34.68 -7.80
N ASP A 537 -23.69 -34.26 -8.10
CA ASP A 537 -22.93 -34.69 -9.28
C ASP A 537 -22.09 -35.93 -8.97
N HIS A 538 -21.59 -36.00 -7.73
CA HIS A 538 -20.66 -37.05 -7.29
C HIS A 538 -21.24 -37.91 -6.17
N TYR A 539 -21.25 -39.22 -6.39
CA TYR A 539 -21.68 -40.22 -5.41
C TYR A 539 -20.50 -40.78 -4.62
N ALA A 540 -20.58 -40.78 -3.29
CA ALA A 540 -19.58 -41.37 -2.41
C ALA A 540 -20.19 -42.50 -1.55
N GLU A 541 -19.56 -43.68 -1.56
CA GLU A 541 -19.96 -44.83 -0.73
C GLU A 541 -19.71 -44.59 0.77
N ASN A 542 -18.82 -43.66 1.12
CA ASN A 542 -18.44 -43.35 2.50
C ASN A 542 -17.81 -41.94 2.63
N GLU A 543 -17.69 -41.45 3.87
CA GLU A 543 -17.18 -40.10 4.15
C GLU A 543 -15.72 -39.89 3.68
N PRO A 544 -14.75 -40.82 3.91
CA PRO A 544 -13.40 -40.71 3.34
C PRO A 544 -13.37 -40.57 1.82
N GLN A 545 -14.23 -41.29 1.09
CA GLN A 545 -14.32 -41.15 -0.37
C GLN A 545 -14.83 -39.77 -0.78
N ALA A 546 -15.83 -39.20 -0.09
CA ALA A 546 -16.31 -37.85 -0.39
C ALA A 546 -15.22 -36.78 -0.18
N LEU A 547 -14.38 -36.93 0.85
CA LEU A 547 -13.25 -36.04 1.10
C LEU A 547 -12.13 -36.20 0.05
N ALA A 548 -11.91 -37.41 -0.47
CA ALA A 548 -11.02 -37.66 -1.60
C ALA A 548 -11.54 -37.01 -2.89
N ILE A 549 -12.82 -37.21 -3.24
CA ILE A 549 -13.46 -36.56 -4.40
C ILE A 549 -13.40 -35.02 -4.25
N CYS A 550 -13.58 -34.47 -3.05
CA CYS A 550 -13.44 -33.03 -2.81
C CYS A 550 -12.04 -32.52 -3.17
N ARG A 551 -10.98 -33.29 -2.91
CA ARG A 551 -9.62 -32.98 -3.38
C ARG A 551 -9.47 -33.12 -4.90
N GLU A 552 -10.07 -34.14 -5.52
CA GLU A 552 -10.04 -34.35 -6.97
C GLU A 552 -10.74 -33.20 -7.73
N VAL A 553 -11.88 -32.72 -7.25
CA VAL A 553 -12.57 -31.52 -7.78
C VAL A 553 -11.66 -30.29 -7.64
N LEU A 554 -11.06 -30.08 -6.47
CA LEU A 554 -10.08 -29.00 -6.25
C LEU A 554 -8.81 -29.11 -7.10
N ALA A 555 -8.44 -30.30 -7.58
CA ALA A 555 -7.32 -30.45 -8.51
C ALA A 555 -7.64 -29.81 -9.87
N HIS A 556 -8.89 -29.95 -10.36
CA HIS A 556 -9.36 -29.43 -11.65
C HIS A 556 -9.72 -27.93 -11.64
N VAL A 557 -9.98 -27.35 -10.46
CA VAL A 557 -10.12 -25.88 -10.29
C VAL A 557 -8.92 -25.13 -10.89
N GLY A 558 -9.17 -24.03 -11.58
CA GLY A 558 -8.13 -23.22 -12.24
C GLY A 558 -7.01 -22.73 -11.30
N GLU A 559 -5.84 -22.45 -11.87
CA GLU A 559 -4.71 -21.88 -11.13
C GLU A 559 -5.06 -20.50 -10.53
N PRO A 560 -4.73 -20.25 -9.24
CA PRO A 560 -5.01 -18.96 -8.61
C PRO A 560 -4.36 -17.77 -9.34
N THR A 561 -5.11 -16.66 -9.45
CA THR A 561 -4.76 -15.50 -10.30
C THR A 561 -3.70 -14.55 -9.71
N HIS A 562 -2.77 -15.08 -8.90
CA HIS A 562 -1.86 -14.29 -8.07
C HIS A 562 -0.42 -14.84 -8.06
N PRO A 563 0.62 -14.03 -7.75
CA PRO A 563 2.00 -14.51 -7.69
C PRO A 563 2.20 -15.54 -6.57
N LYS A 564 2.79 -16.70 -6.89
CA LYS A 564 2.99 -17.81 -5.93
C LYS A 564 4.15 -17.60 -4.95
N HIS A 565 5.02 -16.62 -5.20
CA HIS A 565 6.25 -16.38 -4.44
C HIS A 565 6.47 -14.88 -4.19
N PRO A 566 7.14 -14.49 -3.09
CA PRO A 566 7.61 -13.12 -2.88
C PRO A 566 8.73 -12.74 -3.87
N GLU A 567 8.98 -11.43 -4.02
CA GLU A 567 10.08 -10.90 -4.85
C GLU A 567 11.45 -10.92 -4.10
N VAL A 568 11.43 -11.17 -2.79
CA VAL A 568 12.58 -11.16 -1.89
C VAL A 568 12.55 -12.45 -1.07
N GLU A 569 13.71 -13.07 -0.82
CA GLU A 569 13.79 -14.23 0.06
C GLU A 569 13.38 -13.87 1.51
N PRO A 570 12.55 -14.68 2.18
CA PRO A 570 12.19 -14.47 3.58
C PRO A 570 13.41 -14.53 4.53
N GLU A 571 13.52 -13.56 5.43
CA GLU A 571 14.50 -13.56 6.53
C GLU A 571 13.77 -13.46 7.87
N ALA A 572 14.25 -14.18 8.89
CA ALA A 572 13.73 -14.05 10.25
C ALA A 572 14.01 -12.64 10.85
N PRO A 573 13.19 -12.16 11.80
CA PRO A 573 13.52 -10.99 12.62
C PRO A 573 14.83 -11.19 13.41
N LEU A 574 15.55 -10.11 13.71
CA LEU A 574 16.80 -10.15 14.50
C LEU A 574 16.59 -10.29 16.01
N PHE A 575 15.34 -10.14 16.48
CA PHE A 575 14.95 -10.21 17.89
C PHE A 575 13.88 -11.29 18.07
N ASP A 576 13.92 -12.03 19.19
CA ASP A 576 12.98 -13.12 19.45
C ASP A 576 11.53 -12.58 19.57
N PRO A 577 10.57 -13.05 18.76
CA PRO A 577 9.16 -12.73 18.89
C PRO A 577 8.56 -13.00 20.29
N LYS A 578 9.12 -13.95 21.06
CA LYS A 578 8.67 -14.26 22.43
C LYS A 578 8.85 -13.10 23.41
N ASP A 579 9.78 -12.20 23.13
CA ASP A 579 9.98 -10.96 23.91
C ASP A 579 8.72 -10.10 24.00
N LEU A 580 7.81 -10.19 23.01
CA LEU A 580 6.58 -9.38 22.96
C LEU A 580 5.79 -9.46 24.28
N LEU A 581 5.75 -10.65 24.90
CA LEU A 581 5.10 -10.88 26.21
C LEU A 581 5.70 -10.01 27.34
N GLY A 582 7.00 -9.74 27.29
CA GLY A 582 7.73 -8.90 28.24
C GLY A 582 7.84 -7.43 27.82
N ILE A 583 7.42 -7.07 26.60
CA ILE A 583 7.45 -5.70 26.07
C ILE A 583 6.09 -5.00 26.23
N ILE A 584 4.99 -5.71 25.95
CA ILE A 584 3.63 -5.16 26.05
C ILE A 584 3.34 -4.79 27.51
N PRO A 585 2.88 -3.56 27.82
CA PRO A 585 2.48 -3.18 29.17
C PRO A 585 1.26 -3.97 29.67
N GLU A 586 1.31 -4.37 30.93
CA GLU A 586 0.17 -4.95 31.71
C GLU A 586 -1.06 -4.04 31.83
N ASP A 587 -0.93 -2.77 31.44
CA ASP A 587 -1.94 -1.73 31.55
C ASP A 587 -1.88 -0.86 30.29
N ASN A 588 -2.99 -0.86 29.55
CA ASN A 588 -3.14 -0.14 28.28
C ASN A 588 -3.08 1.40 28.42
N SER A 589 -3.01 1.95 29.63
CA SER A 589 -2.72 3.37 29.87
C SER A 589 -1.23 3.73 29.70
N LYS A 590 -0.33 2.75 29.85
CA LYS A 590 1.12 2.95 29.82
C LYS A 590 1.63 3.07 28.39
N ALA A 591 2.64 3.91 28.19
CA ALA A 591 3.27 4.10 26.89
C ALA A 591 3.96 2.80 26.41
N LEU A 592 3.74 2.47 25.15
CA LEU A 592 4.33 1.32 24.44
C LEU A 592 5.03 1.85 23.20
N GLU A 593 6.34 1.63 23.10
CA GLU A 593 7.16 2.03 21.95
C GLU A 593 7.00 0.99 20.84
N VAL A 594 6.10 1.27 19.90
CA VAL A 594 5.62 0.30 18.89
C VAL A 594 6.71 -0.15 17.91
N ARG A 595 7.85 0.55 17.86
CA ARG A 595 9.03 0.12 17.10
C ARG A 595 9.59 -1.21 17.61
N GLU A 596 9.50 -1.51 18.91
CA GLU A 596 9.88 -2.81 19.50
C GLU A 596 9.03 -3.99 19.00
N ILE A 597 7.78 -3.70 18.62
CA ILE A 597 6.86 -4.68 18.03
C ILE A 597 7.17 -4.84 16.55
N ILE A 598 7.34 -3.73 15.82
CA ILE A 598 7.67 -3.75 14.38
C ILE A 598 8.96 -4.53 14.14
N THR A 599 10.03 -4.29 14.89
CA THR A 599 11.32 -5.00 14.71
C THR A 599 11.26 -6.51 14.99
N ARG A 600 10.21 -7.00 15.65
CA ARG A 600 9.97 -8.44 15.90
C ARG A 600 9.03 -9.11 14.91
N ILE A 601 8.36 -8.34 14.05
CA ILE A 601 7.43 -8.85 13.03
C ILE A 601 8.04 -8.81 11.62
N VAL A 602 8.95 -7.87 11.34
CA VAL A 602 9.49 -7.63 9.99
C VAL A 602 10.82 -8.33 9.71
N ASP A 603 11.02 -8.70 8.45
CA ASP A 603 12.16 -9.49 7.98
C ASP A 603 13.50 -8.77 8.25
N GLY A 604 14.43 -9.47 8.92
CA GLY A 604 15.71 -8.91 9.35
C GLY A 604 15.59 -7.66 10.24
N SER A 605 14.42 -7.44 10.88
CA SER A 605 14.09 -6.23 11.66
C SER A 605 14.22 -4.90 10.89
N ARG A 606 14.22 -4.94 9.55
CA ARG A 606 14.46 -3.76 8.69
C ARG A 606 13.19 -2.92 8.52
N PHE A 607 13.25 -1.65 8.93
CA PHE A 607 12.12 -0.73 8.80
C PHE A 607 12.53 0.64 8.25
N HIS A 608 12.00 1.02 7.09
CA HIS A 608 12.21 2.34 6.51
C HIS A 608 11.12 3.31 6.99
N GLU A 609 11.36 4.01 8.10
CA GLU A 609 10.39 4.94 8.69
C GLU A 609 10.17 6.20 7.84
N PHE A 610 8.95 6.34 7.32
CA PHE A 610 8.46 7.54 6.64
C PHE A 610 8.18 8.66 7.65
N LYS A 611 8.71 9.86 7.40
CA LYS A 611 8.50 11.06 8.23
C LYS A 611 8.80 10.84 9.74
N HIS A 612 9.93 10.23 10.08
CA HIS A 612 10.27 9.88 11.47
C HIS A 612 10.25 11.06 12.47
N ARG A 613 10.51 12.30 12.04
CA ARG A 613 10.50 13.52 12.89
C ARG A 613 9.16 14.28 12.93
N PHE A 614 8.11 13.79 12.29
CA PHE A 614 6.83 14.48 12.16
C PHE A 614 5.68 13.52 12.53
N GLY A 615 4.64 14.01 13.21
CA GLY A 615 3.52 13.18 13.67
C GLY A 615 3.98 11.94 14.44
N THR A 616 4.86 12.12 15.43
CA THR A 616 5.63 11.03 16.06
C THR A 616 4.79 10.01 16.83
N THR A 617 3.53 10.35 17.17
CA THR A 617 2.56 9.41 17.76
C THR A 617 1.94 8.44 16.75
N LEU A 618 2.27 8.56 15.47
CA LEU A 618 1.96 7.56 14.44
C LEU A 618 3.24 7.20 13.70
N VAL A 619 3.70 5.96 13.87
CA VAL A 619 4.80 5.38 13.09
C VAL A 619 4.23 4.94 11.74
N CYS A 620 4.94 5.27 10.67
CA CYS A 620 4.59 4.87 9.31
C CYS A 620 5.87 4.47 8.58
N GLY A 621 5.87 3.39 7.80
CA GLY A 621 7.09 3.00 7.08
C GLY A 621 6.97 1.69 6.32
N PHE A 622 7.96 1.45 5.46
CA PHE A 622 8.02 0.28 4.59
C PHE A 622 8.91 -0.81 5.17
N ALA A 623 8.47 -2.05 5.04
CA ALA A 623 9.20 -3.25 5.45
C ALA A 623 8.86 -4.42 4.51
N HIS A 624 9.43 -5.59 4.80
CA HIS A 624 8.97 -6.87 4.25
C HIS A 624 8.52 -7.78 5.41
N ILE A 625 7.54 -8.63 5.14
CA ILE A 625 7.10 -9.73 6.01
C ILE A 625 7.02 -10.97 5.12
N HIS A 626 7.83 -11.99 5.41
CA HIS A 626 7.97 -13.19 4.58
C HIS A 626 8.35 -12.91 3.11
N GLY A 627 9.16 -11.89 2.87
CA GLY A 627 9.54 -11.42 1.54
C GLY A 627 8.50 -10.53 0.83
N TYR A 628 7.29 -10.38 1.37
CA TYR A 628 6.24 -9.54 0.77
C TYR A 628 6.36 -8.09 1.25
N PRO A 629 6.34 -7.08 0.36
CA PRO A 629 6.43 -5.68 0.75
C PRO A 629 5.17 -5.22 1.49
N VAL A 630 5.35 -4.51 2.60
CA VAL A 630 4.25 -4.01 3.44
C VAL A 630 4.47 -2.56 3.89
N GLY A 631 3.39 -1.78 3.88
CA GLY A 631 3.33 -0.47 4.50
C GLY A 631 2.69 -0.58 5.89
N ILE A 632 3.46 -0.33 6.94
CA ILE A 632 2.98 -0.42 8.33
C ILE A 632 2.54 0.96 8.81
N VAL A 633 1.38 1.00 9.47
CA VAL A 633 0.82 2.19 10.14
C VAL A 633 0.50 1.82 11.58
N ALA A 634 1.25 2.36 12.54
CA ALA A 634 1.27 1.87 13.92
C ALA A 634 1.18 3.01 14.94
N ASN A 635 0.31 2.89 15.94
CA ASN A 635 0.17 3.93 16.97
C ASN A 635 1.31 3.89 17.99
N ASN A 636 1.80 5.08 18.34
CA ASN A 636 2.80 5.34 19.38
C ASN A 636 2.28 6.43 20.34
N GLY A 637 0.96 6.42 20.60
CA GLY A 637 0.24 7.42 21.40
C GLY A 637 -1.00 8.02 20.73
N ILE A 638 -1.49 9.12 21.30
CA ILE A 638 -2.70 9.86 20.90
C ILE A 638 -2.55 10.46 19.49
N LEU A 639 -3.61 10.45 18.68
CA LEU A 639 -3.58 11.05 17.34
C LEU A 639 -3.76 12.58 17.37
N PHE A 640 -2.80 13.29 16.76
CA PHE A 640 -2.84 14.72 16.48
C PHE A 640 -3.13 14.96 14.98
N GLY A 641 -3.41 16.22 14.59
CA GLY A 641 -3.68 16.57 13.18
C GLY A 641 -2.50 16.24 12.26
N GLU A 642 -1.28 16.48 12.72
CA GLU A 642 -0.02 16.14 12.05
C GLU A 642 0.12 14.63 11.84
N SER A 643 -0.20 13.83 12.87
CA SER A 643 -0.19 12.37 12.79
C SER A 643 -1.22 11.85 11.78
N ALA A 644 -2.42 12.45 11.75
CA ALA A 644 -3.44 12.11 10.76
C ALA A 644 -3.04 12.51 9.32
N GLN A 645 -2.45 13.69 9.12
CA GLN A 645 -1.88 14.11 7.83
C GLN A 645 -0.73 13.19 7.37
N LYS A 646 0.11 12.71 8.28
CA LYS A 646 1.16 11.71 8.01
C LYS A 646 0.56 10.38 7.56
N GLY A 647 -0.42 9.86 8.31
CA GLY A 647 -1.13 8.62 8.00
C GLY A 647 -1.83 8.69 6.64
N ALA A 648 -2.58 9.77 6.36
CA ALA A 648 -3.27 9.97 5.08
C ALA A 648 -2.32 9.92 3.88
N HIS A 649 -1.21 10.66 3.94
CA HIS A 649 -0.18 10.66 2.88
C HIS A 649 0.44 9.27 2.72
N PHE A 650 0.80 8.59 3.81
CA PHE A 650 1.44 7.28 3.74
C PHE A 650 0.50 6.20 3.17
N VAL A 651 -0.76 6.20 3.57
CA VAL A 651 -1.81 5.31 3.02
C VAL A 651 -2.02 5.56 1.52
N GLN A 652 -2.06 6.83 1.08
CA GLN A 652 -2.12 7.18 -0.34
C GLN A 652 -0.87 6.72 -1.11
N LEU A 653 0.32 6.84 -0.53
CA LEU A 653 1.58 6.38 -1.13
C LEU A 653 1.63 4.85 -1.27
N CYS A 654 1.10 4.11 -0.30
CA CYS A 654 0.95 2.64 -0.41
C CYS A 654 -0.07 2.28 -1.49
N GLY A 655 -1.20 2.99 -1.57
CA GLY A 655 -2.19 2.84 -2.65
C GLY A 655 -1.61 3.07 -4.05
N GLN A 656 -0.84 4.15 -4.23
CA GLN A 656 -0.16 4.46 -5.50
C GLN A 656 0.84 3.36 -5.90
N ARG A 657 1.56 2.81 -4.93
CA ARG A 657 2.55 1.74 -5.13
C ARG A 657 1.96 0.32 -5.12
N ARG A 658 0.64 0.20 -4.87
CA ARG A 658 -0.09 -1.07 -4.67
C ARG A 658 0.49 -1.97 -3.56
N ILE A 659 1.12 -1.35 -2.57
CA ILE A 659 1.70 -2.03 -1.39
C ILE A 659 0.58 -2.28 -0.36
N PRO A 660 0.38 -3.52 0.12
CA PRO A 660 -0.52 -3.86 1.22
C PRO A 660 -0.24 -3.08 2.51
N LEU A 661 -1.29 -2.87 3.31
CA LEU A 661 -1.24 -2.10 4.55
C LEU A 661 -1.46 -2.98 5.80
N LEU A 662 -0.57 -2.84 6.78
CA LEU A 662 -0.70 -3.41 8.11
C LEU A 662 -0.93 -2.31 9.15
N PHE A 663 -2.08 -2.35 9.83
CA PHE A 663 -2.43 -1.42 10.90
C PHE A 663 -2.21 -2.06 12.27
N LEU A 664 -1.34 -1.47 13.10
CA LEU A 664 -1.14 -1.88 14.50
C LEU A 664 -1.85 -0.89 15.43
N GLN A 665 -3.00 -1.29 15.99
CA GLN A 665 -3.84 -0.43 16.81
C GLN A 665 -3.43 -0.44 18.29
N ASN A 666 -2.95 0.71 18.76
CA ASN A 666 -2.85 1.06 20.18
C ASN A 666 -3.31 2.52 20.36
N ILE A 667 -4.63 2.73 20.35
CA ILE A 667 -5.22 4.06 20.29
C ILE A 667 -6.30 4.29 21.35
N THR A 668 -6.12 5.35 22.11
CA THR A 668 -7.06 5.87 23.11
C THR A 668 -7.97 6.97 22.55
N GLY A 669 -7.57 7.61 21.44
CA GLY A 669 -8.39 8.59 20.72
C GLY A 669 -7.56 9.63 19.96
N PHE A 670 -8.26 10.67 19.48
CA PHE A 670 -7.64 11.92 19.02
C PHE A 670 -7.45 12.88 20.20
N MET A 671 -6.50 13.81 20.08
CA MET A 671 -6.30 14.84 21.09
C MET A 671 -7.49 15.81 21.12
N VAL A 672 -8.04 16.08 22.31
CA VAL A 672 -9.20 16.98 22.49
C VAL A 672 -8.79 18.34 23.04
N GLY A 673 -9.52 19.39 22.66
CA GLY A 673 -9.40 20.72 23.25
C GLY A 673 -9.47 21.87 22.25
N LYS A 674 -9.86 23.06 22.73
CA LYS A 674 -10.15 24.25 21.92
C LYS A 674 -9.06 24.61 20.89
N ALA A 675 -7.79 24.44 21.24
CA ALA A 675 -6.68 24.72 20.33
C ALA A 675 -6.63 23.73 19.14
N TYR A 676 -6.85 22.44 19.39
CA TYR A 676 -6.81 21.39 18.37
C TYR A 676 -8.04 21.44 17.45
N GLU A 677 -9.22 21.74 18.00
CA GLU A 677 -10.42 21.99 17.20
C GLU A 677 -10.25 23.22 16.29
N ASN A 678 -9.74 24.33 16.82
CA ASN A 678 -9.44 25.53 16.02
C ASN A 678 -8.35 25.29 14.96
N GLY A 679 -7.41 24.37 15.19
CA GLY A 679 -6.43 23.91 14.20
C GLY A 679 -7.04 23.04 13.08
N GLY A 680 -8.27 22.55 13.27
CA GLY A 680 -8.98 21.70 12.33
C GLY A 680 -8.64 20.22 12.49
N ILE A 681 -8.43 19.72 13.71
CA ILE A 681 -8.12 18.29 13.94
C ILE A 681 -9.19 17.36 13.36
N ALA A 682 -10.48 17.72 13.43
CA ALA A 682 -11.56 16.97 12.79
C ALA A 682 -11.41 16.85 11.26
N ARG A 683 -11.03 17.93 10.57
CA ARG A 683 -10.72 17.94 9.13
C ARG A 683 -9.55 17.01 8.80
N ASP A 684 -8.52 17.01 9.63
CA ASP A 684 -7.30 16.24 9.35
C ASP A 684 -7.43 14.76 9.72
N GLY A 685 -8.18 14.43 10.77
CA GLY A 685 -8.68 13.08 11.03
C GLY A 685 -9.53 12.56 9.86
N ALA A 686 -10.44 13.38 9.34
CA ALA A 686 -11.26 13.01 8.17
C ALA A 686 -10.42 12.71 6.91
N LYS A 687 -9.28 13.39 6.69
CA LYS A 687 -8.34 13.04 5.60
C LYS A 687 -7.78 11.62 5.75
N MET A 688 -7.41 11.21 6.97
CA MET A 688 -6.90 9.86 7.26
C MET A 688 -7.99 8.80 7.07
N VAL A 689 -9.19 9.04 7.63
CA VAL A 689 -10.36 8.16 7.47
C VAL A 689 -10.72 7.99 5.99
N ASN A 690 -10.75 9.08 5.22
CA ASN A 690 -11.03 9.05 3.78
C ASN A 690 -9.96 8.26 2.99
N ALA A 691 -8.68 8.41 3.33
CA ALA A 691 -7.60 7.64 2.71
C ALA A 691 -7.73 6.13 3.00
N VAL A 692 -8.05 5.76 4.24
CA VAL A 692 -8.22 4.35 4.66
C VAL A 692 -9.48 3.70 4.06
N ALA A 693 -10.55 4.47 3.88
CA ALA A 693 -11.76 4.02 3.19
C ALA A 693 -11.53 3.80 1.68
N CYS A 694 -10.85 4.73 1.00
CA CYS A 694 -10.74 4.74 -0.46
C CYS A 694 -9.53 3.96 -1.02
N VAL A 695 -8.61 3.46 -0.18
CA VAL A 695 -7.40 2.78 -0.68
C VAL A 695 -7.69 1.35 -1.13
N ASP A 696 -7.50 1.09 -2.43
CA ASP A 696 -7.66 -0.21 -3.07
C ASP A 696 -6.36 -1.04 -2.98
N VAL A 697 -6.03 -1.49 -1.77
CA VAL A 697 -4.97 -2.47 -1.47
C VAL A 697 -5.45 -3.44 -0.39
N PRO A 698 -4.84 -4.64 -0.24
CA PRO A 698 -5.10 -5.48 0.91
C PRO A 698 -4.76 -4.74 2.21
N LYS A 699 -5.70 -4.77 3.16
CA LYS A 699 -5.58 -4.15 4.50
C LYS A 699 -5.70 -5.24 5.56
N ILE A 700 -4.76 -5.31 6.49
CA ILE A 700 -4.77 -6.19 7.66
C ILE A 700 -4.66 -5.31 8.91
N THR A 701 -5.44 -5.61 9.94
CA THR A 701 -5.48 -4.84 11.20
C THR A 701 -5.23 -5.76 12.38
N VAL A 702 -4.29 -5.40 13.26
CA VAL A 702 -4.03 -6.11 14.53
C VAL A 702 -4.24 -5.12 15.67
N ILE A 703 -5.16 -5.43 16.58
CA ILE A 703 -5.33 -4.67 17.82
C ILE A 703 -4.38 -5.25 18.86
N ILE A 704 -3.31 -4.49 19.13
CA ILE A 704 -2.21 -4.90 20.03
C ILE A 704 -2.42 -4.43 21.48
N ALA A 705 -3.31 -3.46 21.70
CA ALA A 705 -3.61 -2.87 23.00
C ALA A 705 -4.97 -2.15 22.96
N GLY A 706 -5.05 -0.83 23.15
CA GLY A 706 -6.31 -0.08 23.09
C GLY A 706 -6.83 0.13 21.66
N SER A 707 -8.15 0.12 21.48
CA SER A 707 -8.83 0.58 20.27
C SER A 707 -10.11 1.35 20.60
N HIS A 708 -9.98 2.68 20.71
CA HIS A 708 -11.04 3.54 21.24
C HIS A 708 -11.48 4.65 20.29
N GLY A 709 -12.80 4.85 20.23
CA GLY A 709 -13.46 5.99 19.57
C GLY A 709 -13.05 6.20 18.11
N ALA A 710 -12.92 7.46 17.68
CA ALA A 710 -12.55 7.81 16.31
C ALA A 710 -11.15 7.29 15.90
N GLY A 711 -10.30 6.92 16.86
CA GLY A 711 -9.01 6.29 16.60
C GLY A 711 -9.14 4.93 15.90
N ASN A 712 -10.15 4.13 16.27
CA ASN A 712 -10.50 2.87 15.62
C ASN A 712 -10.74 3.07 14.11
N TYR A 713 -11.47 4.13 13.74
CA TYR A 713 -11.81 4.44 12.35
C TYR A 713 -10.59 4.88 11.53
N GLY A 714 -9.76 5.77 12.09
CA GLY A 714 -8.53 6.23 11.43
C GLY A 714 -7.52 5.09 11.19
N MET A 715 -7.51 4.07 12.04
CA MET A 715 -6.56 2.95 12.00
C MET A 715 -7.12 1.68 11.32
N CYS A 716 -8.09 1.81 10.41
CA CYS A 716 -8.71 0.68 9.69
C CYS A 716 -9.37 -0.37 10.61
N GLY A 717 -10.17 0.10 11.58
CA GLY A 717 -11.06 -0.75 12.36
C GLY A 717 -12.16 -1.40 11.51
N ARG A 718 -13.02 -2.21 12.14
CA ARG A 718 -13.86 -3.20 11.44
C ARG A 718 -14.80 -2.62 10.37
N ALA A 719 -15.23 -1.36 10.50
CA ALA A 719 -16.10 -0.69 9.53
C ALA A 719 -15.41 -0.24 8.22
N PHE A 720 -14.10 -0.49 8.08
CA PHE A 720 -13.29 -0.08 6.92
C PHE A 720 -12.83 -1.27 6.06
N ASP A 721 -13.50 -2.42 6.23
CA ASP A 721 -13.26 -3.71 5.57
C ASP A 721 -11.77 -4.05 5.35
N PRO A 722 -11.00 -4.24 6.43
CA PRO A 722 -9.77 -5.01 6.34
C PRO A 722 -10.09 -6.48 6.00
N ARG A 723 -9.22 -7.10 5.19
CA ARG A 723 -9.30 -8.52 4.82
C ARG A 723 -9.32 -9.40 6.07
N PHE A 724 -8.50 -9.03 7.05
CA PHE A 724 -8.40 -9.67 8.35
C PHE A 724 -8.27 -8.61 9.44
N LEU A 725 -8.97 -8.81 10.56
CA LEU A 725 -8.83 -8.01 11.76
C LEU A 725 -8.67 -8.97 12.94
N PHE A 726 -7.55 -8.85 13.63
CA PHE A 726 -7.13 -9.71 14.72
C PHE A 726 -6.98 -8.89 16.02
N MET A 727 -7.00 -9.55 17.17
CA MET A 727 -6.98 -8.92 18.49
C MET A 727 -6.15 -9.75 19.47
N TRP A 728 -5.19 -9.11 20.14
CA TRP A 728 -4.37 -9.74 21.18
C TRP A 728 -5.14 -9.85 22.53
N PRO A 729 -4.74 -10.74 23.47
CA PRO A 729 -5.55 -11.05 24.65
C PRO A 729 -5.63 -9.90 25.67
N ASN A 730 -4.57 -9.08 25.74
CA ASN A 730 -4.49 -7.86 26.54
C ASN A 730 -5.28 -6.68 25.94
N ALA A 731 -5.71 -6.78 24.68
CA ALA A 731 -6.34 -5.68 23.97
C ALA A 731 -7.72 -5.32 24.55
N ARG A 732 -8.12 -4.05 24.38
CA ARG A 732 -9.43 -3.54 24.78
C ARG A 732 -10.03 -2.66 23.69
N ILE A 733 -11.28 -2.91 23.33
CA ILE A 733 -12.02 -2.17 22.29
C ILE A 733 -13.24 -1.46 22.89
N GLY A 734 -13.51 -0.21 22.49
CA GLY A 734 -14.67 0.52 23.02
C GLY A 734 -14.95 1.86 22.33
N VAL A 735 -16.11 2.45 22.62
CA VAL A 735 -16.45 3.79 22.13
C VAL A 735 -15.58 4.89 22.78
N MET A 736 -15.14 4.66 24.02
CA MET A 736 -14.16 5.42 24.79
C MET A 736 -13.61 4.52 25.92
N GLY A 737 -12.61 4.97 26.69
CA GLY A 737 -12.14 4.20 27.85
C GLY A 737 -13.18 4.14 28.96
N GLY A 738 -13.22 3.04 29.72
CA GLY A 738 -14.24 2.83 30.77
C GLY A 738 -14.29 3.92 31.84
N SER A 739 -13.12 4.42 32.27
CA SER A 739 -13.00 5.56 33.20
C SER A 739 -13.63 6.84 32.64
N GLN A 740 -13.33 7.17 31.37
CA GLN A 740 -13.89 8.33 30.67
C GLN A 740 -15.42 8.21 30.53
N ALA A 741 -15.94 7.02 30.22
CA ALA A 741 -17.37 6.76 30.14
C ALA A 741 -18.05 6.95 31.50
N ALA A 742 -17.47 6.42 32.57
CA ALA A 742 -17.98 6.56 33.93
C ALA A 742 -18.01 8.04 34.37
N GLU A 743 -16.92 8.79 34.14
CA GLU A 743 -16.84 10.22 34.46
C GLU A 743 -17.87 11.06 33.70
N VAL A 744 -17.97 10.90 32.38
CA VAL A 744 -18.92 11.67 31.55
C VAL A 744 -20.37 11.39 31.97
N LEU A 745 -20.72 10.11 32.22
CA LEU A 745 -22.04 9.73 32.69
C LEU A 745 -22.34 10.27 34.10
N THR A 746 -21.36 10.27 35.01
CA THR A 746 -21.46 10.92 36.32
C THR A 746 -21.72 12.42 36.20
N THR A 747 -20.96 13.16 35.38
CA THR A 747 -21.16 14.61 35.19
C THR A 747 -22.54 14.93 34.62
N VAL A 748 -22.99 14.17 33.61
CA VAL A 748 -24.36 14.31 33.06
C VAL A 748 -25.42 14.01 34.14
N LYS A 749 -25.18 13.03 35.01
CA LYS A 749 -26.11 12.67 36.08
C LYS A 749 -26.21 13.73 37.18
N GLN A 750 -25.08 14.29 37.62
CA GLN A 750 -25.06 15.43 38.55
C GLN A 750 -25.76 16.65 37.94
N ALA A 751 -25.48 16.98 36.68
CA ALA A 751 -26.16 18.07 35.98
C ALA A 751 -27.69 17.84 35.85
N GLN A 752 -28.14 16.60 35.67
CA GLN A 752 -29.56 16.24 35.70
C GLN A 752 -30.18 16.47 37.09
N LEU A 753 -29.53 16.02 38.16
CA LEU A 753 -30.02 16.21 39.55
C LEU A 753 -30.12 17.70 39.91
N LYS A 754 -29.09 18.48 39.57
CA LYS A 754 -29.05 19.94 39.78
C LYS A 754 -30.18 20.68 39.06
N ARG A 755 -30.50 20.28 37.82
CA ARG A 755 -31.67 20.78 37.07
C ARG A 755 -33.01 20.34 37.65
N GLN A 756 -33.06 19.25 38.41
CA GLN A 756 -34.26 18.76 39.11
C GLN A 756 -34.39 19.32 40.55
N GLY A 757 -33.52 20.23 40.98
CA GLY A 757 -33.51 20.75 42.36
C GLY A 757 -33.16 19.69 43.41
N LYS A 758 -32.58 18.57 43.01
CA LYS A 758 -32.17 17.47 43.90
C LYS A 758 -30.73 17.70 44.40
N PRO A 759 -30.37 17.22 45.60
CA PRO A 759 -29.00 17.26 46.08
C PRO A 759 -28.06 16.53 45.11
N GLU A 760 -26.80 16.98 45.08
CA GLU A 760 -25.73 16.29 44.37
C GLU A 760 -25.39 14.98 45.08
N MET A 761 -24.95 13.97 44.32
CA MET A 761 -24.60 12.64 44.86
C MET A 761 -23.43 12.71 45.83
N THR A 762 -23.48 11.93 46.92
CA THR A 762 -22.34 11.77 47.83
C THR A 762 -21.23 10.93 47.20
N GLU A 763 -20.00 11.00 47.71
CA GLU A 763 -18.85 10.28 47.12
C GLU A 763 -19.09 8.76 47.00
N GLN A 764 -19.74 8.16 48.01
CA GLN A 764 -20.15 6.76 47.93
C GLN A 764 -21.13 6.51 46.77
N GLN A 765 -22.17 7.34 46.63
CA GLN A 765 -23.13 7.24 45.52
C GLN A 765 -22.49 7.49 44.15
N LEU A 766 -21.41 8.29 44.09
CA LEU A 766 -20.63 8.48 42.88
C LEU A 766 -19.83 7.21 42.52
N GLN A 767 -19.20 6.56 43.50
CA GLN A 767 -18.48 5.30 43.27
C GLN A 767 -19.46 4.16 42.93
N ASP A 768 -20.56 4.03 43.66
CA ASP A 768 -21.62 3.04 43.41
C ASP A 768 -22.25 3.19 42.02
N PHE A 769 -22.27 4.42 41.47
CA PHE A 769 -22.73 4.70 40.10
C PHE A 769 -21.64 4.44 39.03
N LYS A 770 -20.37 4.73 39.34
CA LYS A 770 -19.24 4.50 38.42
C LYS A 770 -18.90 3.02 38.27
N GLN A 771 -18.87 2.25 39.36
CA GLN A 771 -18.43 0.86 39.36
C GLN A 771 -19.12 -0.02 38.30
N PRO A 772 -20.47 -0.09 38.21
CA PRO A 772 -21.15 -0.91 37.19
C PRO A 772 -20.94 -0.39 35.75
N ILE A 773 -20.42 0.83 35.56
CA ILE A 773 -20.01 1.33 34.23
C ILE A 773 -18.59 0.85 33.92
N LEU A 774 -17.67 0.88 34.90
CA LEU A 774 -16.31 0.35 34.77
C LEU A 774 -16.34 -1.15 34.48
N ASP A 775 -17.03 -1.92 35.31
CA ASP A 775 -17.16 -3.38 35.18
C ASP A 775 -17.76 -3.75 33.81
N LYS A 776 -18.76 -2.98 33.36
CA LYS A 776 -19.39 -3.15 32.05
C LYS A 776 -18.41 -2.89 30.90
N TYR A 777 -17.64 -1.80 30.95
CA TYR A 777 -16.70 -1.47 29.87
C TYR A 777 -15.49 -2.42 29.83
N GLU A 778 -15.01 -2.89 30.98
CA GLU A 778 -13.98 -3.92 31.03
C GLU A 778 -14.51 -5.25 30.49
N THR A 779 -15.75 -5.65 30.85
CA THR A 779 -16.40 -6.84 30.29
C THR A 779 -16.62 -6.72 28.78
N GLU A 780 -17.39 -5.73 28.31
CA GLU A 780 -17.77 -5.59 26.89
C GLU A 780 -16.58 -5.25 25.97
N GLY A 781 -15.50 -4.67 26.52
CA GLY A 781 -14.29 -4.32 25.78
C GLY A 781 -13.19 -5.38 25.79
N ALA A 782 -13.23 -6.36 26.69
CA ALA A 782 -12.26 -7.45 26.74
C ALA A 782 -12.53 -8.53 25.70
N PHE A 783 -11.45 -9.12 25.19
CA PHE A 783 -11.49 -10.38 24.45
C PHE A 783 -12.17 -11.52 25.26
N ALA A 784 -12.01 -11.50 26.58
CA ALA A 784 -12.42 -12.56 27.50
C ALA A 784 -13.78 -12.33 28.19
N ALA A 785 -14.61 -11.41 27.66
CA ALA A 785 -15.90 -11.00 28.20
C ALA A 785 -16.74 -12.15 28.79
N GLU A 786 -17.01 -12.15 30.10
CA GLU A 786 -17.81 -13.18 30.81
C GLU A 786 -19.33 -13.10 30.51
N ARG A 787 -19.71 -12.44 29.42
CA ARG A 787 -21.10 -12.27 29.00
C ARG A 787 -21.24 -12.30 27.49
N PRO A 788 -22.41 -12.74 26.99
CA PRO A 788 -22.68 -12.94 25.58
C PRO A 788 -22.35 -11.69 24.75
N VAL A 789 -21.30 -11.78 23.92
CA VAL A 789 -20.94 -10.68 23.01
C VAL A 789 -21.92 -10.66 21.84
N LYS A 790 -23.10 -10.08 22.07
CA LYS A 790 -24.18 -9.87 21.07
C LYS A 790 -23.74 -9.02 19.87
N SER A 791 -22.56 -8.40 19.94
CA SER A 791 -21.99 -7.63 18.85
C SER A 791 -21.06 -8.51 18.00
N PRO A 792 -21.31 -8.66 16.69
CA PRO A 792 -20.41 -9.41 15.81
C PRO A 792 -19.00 -8.79 15.71
N LEU A 793 -18.76 -7.59 16.26
CA LEU A 793 -17.45 -6.92 16.30
C LEU A 793 -16.36 -7.76 16.97
N VAL A 794 -16.62 -8.35 18.14
CA VAL A 794 -15.61 -9.12 18.88
C VAL A 794 -15.54 -10.55 18.35
N ALA A 795 -16.69 -11.24 18.26
CA ALA A 795 -16.75 -12.62 17.80
C ALA A 795 -16.13 -12.85 16.40
N SER A 796 -16.14 -11.84 15.52
CA SER A 796 -15.50 -11.91 14.19
C SER A 796 -14.10 -11.27 14.10
N ALA A 797 -13.54 -10.85 15.24
CA ALA A 797 -12.14 -10.46 15.45
C ALA A 797 -11.35 -11.51 16.26
N CYS A 798 -12.03 -12.45 16.92
CA CYS A 798 -11.45 -13.46 17.80
C CYS A 798 -10.80 -14.64 17.05
N SER A 799 -9.66 -14.41 16.41
CA SER A 799 -8.72 -15.47 16.00
C SER A 799 -7.50 -15.57 16.93
N ALA A 800 -7.63 -15.26 18.22
CA ALA A 800 -6.46 -15.15 19.12
C ALA A 800 -5.63 -16.43 19.31
N CYS A 801 -6.07 -17.59 18.82
CA CYS A 801 -5.21 -18.77 18.63
C CYS A 801 -3.88 -18.41 17.94
N GLU A 802 -3.91 -17.44 17.02
CA GLU A 802 -2.76 -16.86 16.31
C GLU A 802 -1.74 -16.15 17.21
N VAL A 803 -2.05 -15.82 18.48
CA VAL A 803 -1.13 -15.04 19.34
C VAL A 803 0.04 -15.90 19.81
N LYS A 804 -0.18 -17.21 20.03
CA LYS A 804 0.90 -18.18 20.23
C LYS A 804 1.75 -18.35 18.96
N GLU A 805 1.13 -18.16 17.80
CA GLU A 805 1.79 -18.25 16.49
C GLU A 805 2.51 -16.94 16.10
N CYS A 806 2.14 -15.83 16.74
CA CYS A 806 2.88 -14.57 16.71
C CYS A 806 4.16 -14.62 17.56
N THR A 807 4.24 -15.49 18.57
CA THR A 807 5.48 -15.79 19.30
C THR A 807 6.25 -16.98 18.70
N GLU A 808 5.62 -17.80 17.86
CA GLU A 808 6.22 -18.83 16.99
C GLU A 808 6.31 -18.36 15.52
N LEU A 809 6.80 -17.12 15.33
CA LEU A 809 6.69 -16.33 14.10
C LEU A 809 7.45 -16.87 12.87
N GLU A 810 8.27 -17.93 13.03
CA GLU A 810 8.86 -18.70 11.91
C GLU A 810 7.79 -19.45 11.09
N GLY A 811 6.65 -19.79 11.68
CA GLY A 811 5.53 -20.46 10.98
C GLY A 811 4.47 -19.48 10.44
N SER A 812 4.04 -18.53 11.28
CA SER A 812 2.91 -17.63 10.98
C SER A 812 3.16 -16.69 9.79
N THR A 813 4.42 -16.39 9.48
CA THR A 813 4.82 -15.59 8.31
C THR A 813 4.36 -16.18 6.96
N ARG A 814 4.26 -17.51 6.82
CA ARG A 814 3.64 -18.16 5.64
C ARG A 814 2.14 -17.85 5.50
N ARG A 815 1.45 -17.62 6.62
CA ARG A 815 -0.02 -17.67 6.74
C ARG A 815 -0.68 -16.33 6.41
N CYS A 816 -0.15 -15.23 6.96
CA CYS A 816 -0.64 -13.89 6.63
C CYS A 816 -0.16 -13.38 5.26
N ALA A 817 1.06 -13.72 4.85
CA ALA A 817 1.67 -13.13 3.65
C ALA A 817 1.06 -13.65 2.33
N ALA A 818 0.40 -14.81 2.35
CA ALA A 818 -0.35 -15.35 1.23
C ALA A 818 -1.47 -14.42 0.70
N LEU A 819 -1.98 -13.51 1.54
CA LEU A 819 -3.18 -12.71 1.28
C LEU A 819 -2.86 -11.29 0.75
N CYS A 820 -1.58 -11.01 0.49
CA CYS A 820 -1.03 -9.70 0.15
C CYS A 820 -0.77 -9.48 -1.37
N ARG A 821 -1.45 -10.23 -2.25
CA ARG A 821 -1.00 -10.48 -3.62
C ARG A 821 -1.70 -9.66 -4.73
N ARG A 822 -1.04 -8.64 -5.32
CA ARG A 822 -1.27 -8.21 -6.73
C ARG A 822 -0.29 -7.14 -7.26
N PHE A 823 0.42 -7.45 -8.36
CA PHE A 823 0.38 -6.69 -9.63
C PHE A 823 1.09 -7.50 -10.76
N PRO A 824 0.82 -7.26 -12.07
CA PRO A 824 1.44 -8.01 -13.15
C PRO A 824 2.41 -7.18 -14.03
N LEU A 825 3.47 -7.82 -14.52
CA LEU A 825 4.20 -7.39 -15.72
C LEU A 825 4.45 -8.59 -16.66
N ARG A 826 4.42 -8.32 -17.96
CA ARG A 826 4.67 -9.33 -19.00
C ARG A 826 6.15 -9.69 -19.04
N ALA A 827 6.49 -10.95 -18.78
CA ALA A 827 7.76 -11.50 -19.23
C ALA A 827 7.71 -11.64 -20.77
N VAL A 828 8.61 -10.94 -21.47
CA VAL A 828 8.87 -11.19 -22.89
C VAL A 828 9.60 -12.53 -22.97
N CYS A 829 9.09 -13.46 -23.78
CA CYS A 829 9.81 -14.69 -24.10
C CYS A 829 10.98 -14.34 -25.02
N ASP A 830 12.21 -14.48 -24.53
CA ASP A 830 13.42 -14.41 -25.36
C ASP A 830 14.06 -15.80 -25.48
N ARG A 831 14.64 -16.08 -26.66
CA ARG A 831 15.11 -17.40 -27.08
C ARG A 831 16.64 -17.45 -27.16
N THR A 832 17.29 -17.87 -26.09
CA THR A 832 18.67 -18.36 -26.16
C THR A 832 18.85 -19.64 -25.34
N GLY A 833 18.78 -20.79 -26.01
CA GLY A 833 19.23 -22.06 -25.43
C GLY A 833 20.71 -22.27 -25.71
N GLN A 834 21.51 -22.55 -24.69
CA GLN A 834 22.81 -23.20 -24.85
C GLN A 834 23.12 -24.11 -23.65
N SER A 835 23.68 -25.27 -23.96
CA SER A 835 23.99 -26.35 -23.02
C SER A 835 25.35 -26.17 -22.35
N CYS A 836 25.51 -26.61 -21.11
CA CYS A 836 26.81 -27.08 -20.62
C CYS A 836 26.67 -28.21 -19.59
N VAL A 837 27.70 -29.05 -19.47
CA VAL A 837 27.63 -30.40 -18.87
C VAL A 837 28.95 -30.73 -18.13
N ARG A 838 28.87 -31.54 -17.05
CA ARG A 838 29.94 -31.99 -16.13
C ARG A 838 30.42 -30.90 -15.14
N LYS A 839 31.01 -31.21 -13.97
CA LYS A 839 31.66 -32.47 -13.52
C LYS A 839 31.56 -32.63 -11.98
N PHE A 840 31.57 -33.87 -11.47
CA PHE A 840 31.62 -34.19 -10.02
C PHE A 840 33.05 -34.62 -9.58
N GLY A 841 33.32 -34.53 -8.27
CA GLY A 841 34.49 -35.08 -7.56
C GLY A 841 34.21 -35.10 -6.04
N GLY A 842 34.90 -35.93 -5.24
CA GLY A 842 34.56 -36.17 -3.83
C GLY A 842 35.70 -36.70 -2.93
N ASN A 843 35.34 -37.51 -1.92
CA ASN A 843 36.13 -38.02 -0.76
C ASN A 843 36.10 -37.07 0.47
N GLY A 844 36.05 -37.51 1.75
CA GLY A 844 35.74 -38.85 2.31
C GLY A 844 36.26 -39.07 3.76
N SER A 845 35.56 -39.90 4.57
CA SER A 845 35.98 -40.60 5.84
C SER A 845 36.43 -39.79 7.11
N GLU A 846 36.42 -40.29 8.37
CA GLU A 846 35.48 -41.15 9.16
C GLU A 846 35.71 -41.01 10.73
N PRO A 847 35.45 -41.92 11.74
CA PRO A 847 34.96 -41.51 13.09
C PRO A 847 35.65 -42.12 14.36
N ALA A 848 34.94 -42.11 15.52
CA ALA A 848 35.14 -42.83 16.83
C ALA A 848 35.93 -42.08 17.95
N SER A 849 35.77 -42.31 19.29
CA SER A 849 35.02 -43.29 20.12
C SER A 849 34.61 -42.77 21.55
N LYS A 850 33.91 -43.58 22.38
CA LYS A 850 33.29 -43.33 23.73
C LYS A 850 34.25 -43.68 24.95
N PRO A 851 33.86 -44.00 26.23
CA PRO A 851 32.57 -44.04 27.01
C PRO A 851 32.56 -43.69 28.55
N PHE A 852 31.38 -43.83 29.21
CA PHE A 852 31.06 -43.92 30.68
C PHE A 852 31.26 -42.67 31.58
N ALA A 853 30.45 -42.35 32.61
CA ALA A 853 29.17 -42.83 33.20
C ALA A 853 28.50 -41.64 33.99
N MET A 854 27.39 -41.67 34.75
CA MET A 854 26.41 -42.69 35.23
C MET A 854 25.01 -42.02 35.48
N LEU A 855 24.13 -42.55 36.37
CA LEU A 855 22.74 -42.09 36.63
C LEU A 855 22.33 -42.23 38.13
N PRO A 856 21.26 -41.53 38.60
CA PRO A 856 19.94 -42.17 38.66
C PRO A 856 18.72 -41.27 38.29
N PHE A 857 17.95 -41.73 37.31
CA PHE A 857 16.49 -41.63 37.14
C PHE A 857 15.72 -40.35 37.56
N SER A 858 15.43 -39.51 36.57
CA SER A 858 14.05 -39.37 36.08
C SER A 858 14.06 -39.40 34.53
N PHE A 859 13.04 -40.01 33.91
CA PHE A 859 13.04 -40.49 32.52
C PHE A 859 11.57 -40.63 32.03
N LEU A 860 11.21 -40.55 30.74
CA LEU A 860 11.95 -40.48 29.46
C LEU A 860 11.13 -39.66 28.42
N PRO A 861 11.74 -39.02 27.40
CA PRO A 861 11.02 -38.34 26.30
C PRO A 861 11.16 -39.04 24.92
N CYS A 862 10.24 -38.72 24.00
CA CYS A 862 10.24 -39.09 22.55
C CYS A 862 10.09 -40.62 22.28
N PRO A 863 9.58 -41.05 21.09
CA PRO A 863 10.28 -40.93 19.80
C PRO A 863 9.33 -40.59 18.60
N TRP A 864 9.71 -40.40 17.33
CA TRP A 864 10.99 -40.53 16.61
C TRP A 864 11.26 -39.31 15.72
N THR A 865 12.51 -38.87 15.61
CA THR A 865 13.05 -38.29 14.36
C THR A 865 13.77 -39.40 13.59
N GLY A 866 13.38 -39.67 12.34
CA GLY A 866 13.85 -40.91 11.70
C GLY A 866 13.42 -41.20 10.27
N LEU A 867 13.53 -40.27 9.33
CA LEU A 867 13.59 -40.62 7.91
C LEU A 867 14.76 -39.92 7.20
N ARG A 868 15.85 -40.66 6.99
CA ARG A 868 16.83 -40.30 5.95
C ARG A 868 16.23 -40.66 4.59
N VAL A 869 16.18 -39.71 3.67
CA VAL A 869 16.03 -40.02 2.25
C VAL A 869 17.41 -40.36 1.69
N GLU A 870 17.86 -41.61 1.87
CA GLU A 870 18.95 -42.14 1.05
C GLU A 870 18.42 -42.38 -0.38
N LEU A 871 18.91 -41.60 -1.34
CA LEU A 871 18.63 -41.82 -2.77
C LEU A 871 19.33 -43.08 -3.29
N ARG A 872 18.74 -44.26 -3.01
CA ARG A 872 19.10 -45.51 -3.68
C ARG A 872 18.38 -45.59 -5.02
N VAL A 873 19.08 -45.21 -6.08
CA VAL A 873 18.63 -45.49 -7.45
C VAL A 873 18.72 -47.00 -7.70
N ALA A 874 17.59 -47.69 -7.55
CA ALA A 874 17.45 -49.06 -8.02
C ALA A 874 17.15 -49.03 -9.54
N SER A 875 18.11 -49.49 -10.34
CA SER A 875 17.94 -49.61 -11.80
C SER A 875 17.28 -50.93 -12.18
N VAL A 876 16.10 -50.89 -12.79
CA VAL A 876 15.51 -52.01 -13.53
C VAL A 876 14.84 -51.48 -14.80
N SER A 877 15.29 -52.00 -15.95
CA SER A 877 14.75 -51.85 -17.32
C SER A 877 14.24 -50.47 -17.73
#